data_AF-A0A847KJG8-F1
#
_entry.id   AF-A0A847KJG8-F1
#
_cell.length_a   1.000
_cell.length_b   1.000
_cell.length_c   1.000
_cell.angle_alpha   90.00
_cell.angle_beta   90.00
_cell.angle_gamma   90.00
#
_symmetry.space_group_name_H-M   'P 1'
#
loop_
_entity.id
_entity.type
_entity.pdbx_description
1 polymer ?
#
loop_
_entity_poly.entity_id
_entity_poly.type
_entity_poly.pdbx_seq_one_letter_code
_entity_poly.pdbx_strand_id
1 'polypeptide(L)'
;MTATIPGAQPATLGLVRERARSLVTKGKARVLLLGAQPRWDGPATLSVEGRTVHVRPGVSPLAVLSEYADLPDGDFLVILTDRTEQDLGEAVMLRAHGRAVERPDDWNAVAEMTGALTIDPALRRLGRWPAVALLEHRPARGWPVAPAGVLTADHALTNLLAHLLGEPLPAQLDAIHLVELVSRVDTRAAWAAVDGELRGHLTRWAADVFGPQARMALTAAASTPVSVVAIGLAMDVLWPPRARDVAEAQISARTRIERYIGGAPVQADHAWALARDARDIALRMDDADDPELRNILTQAESLLRDLGWAEGLANSDILPSGRTARIEFLAAAIDAHLAGRGDRKAVEDALALVVGHKLADRDPREVEAARMATRLVRWLGCEHPTPASLGESLHLQADDGGWADRALATVWTGSAIPAVAAAYRRLAERAAAERATRDDLAAGQLAAAGADDDVPSGVVPVERLLADVVHPIQAKAPVLLVVLDGMSLRVATELTQNVLDLGWTELVPGETGRRAVALSVLPSVTAYSRTSLLTGGLRAGTQATEKSRFPALMHGPLFHKDDLRAPAGSLLPQAVEDAIANTANRVVGVVLNTIDDALDSDDPDGTRWDLNRVQHLRPLLNSAGRAGRVVVLTSDHGHVVERGGEYRPMAGSEVRWRPVSGGTAGAGEVLVRGSRVLAPGGAAILAWDEKLRYGVKKAGYHGGASLQEITVPVIVLDYRGRPDLAGWR
;
A
#
# COMPACT_ATOMS: atom_id res chain seq x y z
N MET A 1 -46.44 66.08 -13.18
CA MET A 1 -45.02 65.70 -13.37
C MET A 1 -44.83 64.37 -12.65
N THR A 2 -44.59 63.29 -13.39
CA THR A 2 -44.38 61.95 -12.83
C THR A 2 -43.02 61.92 -12.12
N ALA A 3 -43.03 61.74 -10.80
CA ALA A 3 -41.81 61.70 -10.01
C ALA A 3 -41.28 60.26 -9.92
N THR A 4 -40.15 59.99 -10.58
CA THR A 4 -39.48 58.67 -10.60
C THR A 4 -38.33 58.60 -9.60
N ILE A 5 -38.02 57.40 -9.13
CA ILE A 5 -36.89 57.08 -8.26
C ILE A 5 -35.61 57.15 -9.10
N PRO A 6 -34.68 58.09 -8.82
CA PRO A 6 -33.45 58.22 -9.59
C PRO A 6 -32.57 56.96 -9.45
N GLY A 7 -32.08 56.44 -10.58
CA GLY A 7 -31.14 55.32 -10.59
C GLY A 7 -31.74 53.94 -10.32
N ALA A 8 -33.07 53.78 -10.42
CA ALA A 8 -33.74 52.49 -10.26
C ALA A 8 -33.14 51.42 -11.19
N GLN A 9 -32.66 50.33 -10.60
CA GLN A 9 -32.09 49.18 -11.31
C GLN A 9 -33.17 48.10 -11.52
N PRO A 10 -33.00 47.19 -12.48
CA PRO A 10 -33.81 45.97 -12.57
C PRO A 10 -33.69 45.13 -11.29
N ALA A 11 -34.81 44.60 -10.81
CA ALA A 11 -34.80 43.69 -9.66
C ALA A 11 -34.34 42.29 -10.08
N THR A 12 -33.45 41.67 -9.31
CA THR A 12 -33.00 40.28 -9.55
C THR A 12 -33.97 39.28 -8.91
N LEU A 13 -33.97 38.05 -9.41
CA LEU A 13 -34.85 37.00 -8.90
C LEU A 13 -34.57 36.69 -7.42
N GLY A 14 -33.30 36.61 -7.03
CA GLY A 14 -32.88 36.38 -5.65
C GLY A 14 -33.41 37.46 -4.70
N LEU A 15 -33.26 38.74 -5.08
CA LEU A 15 -33.72 39.86 -4.27
C LEU A 15 -35.24 39.83 -4.07
N VAL A 16 -36.01 39.62 -5.15
CA VAL A 16 -37.47 39.55 -5.08
C VAL A 16 -37.93 38.36 -4.24
N ARG A 17 -37.30 37.19 -4.39
CA ARG A 17 -37.59 36.01 -3.55
C ARG A 17 -37.31 36.27 -2.07
N GLU A 18 -36.21 36.94 -1.75
CA GLU A 18 -35.89 37.24 -0.35
C GLU A 18 -36.87 38.23 0.26
N ARG A 19 -37.21 39.29 -0.47
CA ARG A 19 -38.18 40.29 -0.01
C ARG A 19 -39.59 39.70 0.08
N ALA A 20 -39.97 38.82 -0.84
CA ALA A 20 -41.19 38.01 -0.76
C ALA A 20 -41.20 37.14 0.51
N ARG A 21 -40.09 36.47 0.85
CA ARG A 21 -39.97 35.70 2.10
C ARG A 21 -40.12 36.57 3.32
N SER A 22 -39.41 37.71 3.37
CA SER A 22 -39.52 38.67 4.47
C SER A 22 -40.97 39.16 4.65
N LEU A 23 -41.69 39.43 3.56
CA LEU A 23 -43.10 39.82 3.57
C LEU A 23 -43.99 38.71 4.15
N VAL A 24 -43.83 37.46 3.67
CA VAL A 24 -44.61 36.29 4.11
C VAL A 24 -44.32 35.97 5.59
N THR A 25 -43.05 35.93 5.99
CA THR A 25 -42.63 35.61 7.36
C THR A 25 -43.09 36.67 8.36
N LYS A 26 -43.00 37.96 8.02
CA LYS A 26 -43.47 39.04 8.91
C LYS A 26 -44.99 39.03 9.02
N GLY A 27 -45.72 38.72 7.95
CA GLY A 27 -47.19 38.58 7.93
C GLY A 27 -47.99 39.84 8.28
N LYS A 28 -47.33 40.99 8.45
CA LYS A 28 -47.97 42.26 8.87
C LYS A 28 -48.71 42.99 7.74
N ALA A 29 -48.43 42.63 6.49
CA ALA A 29 -49.07 43.18 5.28
C ALA A 29 -49.04 42.12 4.17
N ARG A 30 -49.94 42.25 3.19
CA ARG A 30 -50.04 41.34 2.03
C ARG A 30 -49.31 41.86 0.78
N VAL A 31 -48.97 43.14 0.76
CA VAL A 31 -48.36 43.79 -0.40
C VAL A 31 -47.03 44.42 -0.03
N LEU A 32 -46.02 44.25 -0.88
CA LEU A 32 -44.76 44.97 -0.84
C LEU A 32 -44.55 45.79 -2.12
N LEU A 33 -44.21 47.07 -1.96
CA LEU A 33 -43.77 47.92 -3.05
C LEU A 33 -42.25 47.98 -3.03
N LEU A 34 -41.62 47.56 -4.13
CA LEU A 34 -40.18 47.49 -4.28
C LEU A 34 -39.71 48.51 -5.33
N GLY A 35 -38.84 49.43 -4.91
CA GLY A 35 -38.23 50.46 -5.75
C GLY A 35 -37.25 49.85 -6.75
N ALA A 36 -37.71 49.59 -7.96
CA ALA A 36 -36.96 48.98 -9.05
C ALA A 36 -37.54 49.41 -10.40
N GLN A 37 -36.85 49.13 -11.50
CA GLN A 37 -37.49 49.30 -12.81
C GLN A 37 -38.76 48.45 -12.87
N PRO A 38 -39.90 48.96 -13.40
CA PRO A 38 -41.15 48.21 -13.49
C PRO A 38 -41.08 47.21 -14.66
N ARG A 39 -40.11 46.30 -14.59
CA ARG A 39 -39.82 45.23 -15.52
C ARG A 39 -39.48 43.98 -14.72
N TRP A 40 -40.03 42.84 -15.14
CA TRP A 40 -39.84 41.58 -14.46
C TRP A 40 -39.67 40.46 -15.47
N ASP A 41 -38.47 39.87 -15.50
CA ASP A 41 -38.13 38.78 -16.40
C ASP A 41 -38.22 37.40 -15.71
N GLY A 42 -38.58 37.37 -14.43
CA GLY A 42 -38.77 36.15 -13.64
C GLY A 42 -40.19 35.58 -13.72
N PRO A 43 -40.48 34.50 -12.97
CA PRO A 43 -41.80 33.89 -12.96
C PRO A 43 -42.86 34.84 -12.37
N ALA A 44 -44.05 34.87 -12.97
CA ALA A 44 -45.15 35.74 -12.53
C ALA A 44 -45.65 35.43 -11.11
N THR A 45 -45.38 34.22 -10.61
CA THR A 45 -45.68 33.79 -9.24
C THR A 45 -44.49 33.06 -8.64
N LEU A 46 -44.30 33.25 -7.34
CA LEU A 46 -43.30 32.57 -6.51
C LEU A 46 -44.01 31.79 -5.42
N SER A 47 -43.57 30.57 -5.13
CA SER A 47 -43.99 29.83 -3.94
C SER A 47 -42.97 30.05 -2.83
N VAL A 48 -43.42 30.60 -1.70
CA VAL A 48 -42.56 30.97 -0.55
C VAL A 48 -43.25 30.51 0.74
N GLU A 49 -42.60 29.63 1.51
CA GLU A 49 -43.17 29.06 2.75
C GLU A 49 -44.59 28.47 2.57
N GLY A 50 -44.85 27.86 1.41
CA GLY A 50 -46.17 27.29 1.06
C GLY A 50 -47.25 28.32 0.70
N ARG A 51 -46.89 29.60 0.54
CA ARG A 51 -47.78 30.69 0.11
C ARG A 51 -47.44 31.16 -1.30
N THR A 52 -48.44 31.63 -2.03
CA THR A 52 -48.25 32.20 -3.37
C THR A 52 -47.96 33.69 -3.26
N VAL A 53 -46.90 34.14 -3.94
CA VAL A 53 -46.50 35.54 -4.05
C VAL A 53 -46.50 35.95 -5.52
N HIS A 54 -47.37 36.89 -5.90
CA HIS A 54 -47.43 37.44 -7.24
C HIS A 54 -46.37 38.53 -7.41
N VAL A 55 -45.65 38.53 -8.54
CA VAL A 55 -44.69 39.59 -8.87
C VAL A 55 -45.19 40.37 -10.07
N ARG A 56 -45.35 41.69 -9.95
CA ARG A 56 -45.99 42.53 -10.98
C ARG A 56 -45.24 43.84 -11.23
N PRO A 57 -45.14 44.30 -12.49
CA PRO A 57 -44.60 45.62 -12.80
C PRO A 57 -45.64 46.72 -12.52
N GLY A 58 -45.31 47.65 -11.62
CA GLY A 58 -46.13 48.81 -11.27
C GLY A 58 -45.67 50.06 -12.02
N VAL A 59 -46.07 50.18 -13.30
CA VAL A 59 -45.66 51.31 -14.17
C VAL A 59 -46.31 52.65 -13.82
N SER A 60 -47.42 52.64 -13.09
CA SER A 60 -48.19 53.83 -12.67
C SER A 60 -49.03 53.53 -11.42
N PRO A 61 -49.53 54.56 -10.70
CA PRO A 61 -50.39 54.38 -9.54
C PRO A 61 -51.66 53.56 -9.86
N LEU A 62 -52.26 53.80 -11.04
CA LEU A 62 -53.44 53.07 -11.48
C LEU A 62 -53.14 51.60 -11.78
N ALA A 63 -51.98 51.30 -12.38
CA ALA A 63 -51.54 49.92 -12.59
C ALA A 63 -51.37 49.19 -11.26
N VAL A 64 -50.78 49.84 -10.26
CA VAL A 64 -50.63 49.28 -8.91
C VAL A 64 -51.99 48.98 -8.25
N LEU A 65 -52.95 49.91 -8.35
CA LEU A 65 -54.30 49.70 -7.80
C LEU A 65 -55.07 48.59 -8.53
N SER A 66 -54.84 48.40 -9.83
CA SER A 66 -55.41 47.26 -10.57
C SER A 66 -54.89 45.95 -10.00
N GLU A 67 -53.57 45.82 -9.82
CA GLU A 67 -52.97 44.61 -9.25
C GLU A 67 -53.42 44.36 -7.80
N TYR A 68 -53.76 45.41 -7.05
CA TYR A 68 -54.35 45.27 -5.70
C TYR A 68 -55.76 44.70 -5.74
N ALA A 69 -56.56 45.07 -6.74
CA ALA A 69 -57.92 44.57 -6.91
C ALA A 69 -57.92 43.11 -7.40
N ASP A 70 -56.93 42.76 -8.23
CA ASP A 70 -56.80 41.43 -8.83
C ASP A 70 -56.04 40.42 -7.94
N LEU A 71 -55.55 40.85 -6.77
CA LEU A 71 -54.83 39.98 -5.82
C LEU A 71 -55.80 38.97 -5.16
N PRO A 72 -55.64 37.65 -5.39
CA PRO A 72 -56.49 36.64 -4.77
C PRO A 72 -56.40 36.66 -3.24
N ASP A 73 -57.49 36.34 -2.54
CA ASP A 73 -57.50 36.29 -1.09
C ASP A 73 -56.58 35.20 -0.52
N GLY A 74 -55.75 35.59 0.46
CA GLY A 74 -54.74 34.72 1.07
C GLY A 74 -53.35 34.77 0.40
N ASP A 75 -53.25 35.34 -0.80
CA ASP A 75 -51.98 35.49 -1.52
C ASP A 75 -51.30 36.84 -1.23
N PHE A 76 -50.02 36.91 -1.56
CA PHE A 76 -49.15 38.07 -1.37
C PHE A 76 -48.77 38.70 -2.72
N LEU A 77 -48.42 39.99 -2.72
CA LEU A 77 -48.08 40.73 -3.92
C LEU A 77 -46.78 41.52 -3.72
N VAL A 78 -45.83 41.37 -4.64
CA VAL A 78 -44.63 42.21 -4.74
C VAL A 78 -44.74 43.01 -6.04
N ILE A 79 -44.71 44.34 -5.92
CA ILE A 79 -44.79 45.24 -7.07
C ILE A 79 -43.43 45.90 -7.28
N LEU A 80 -42.89 45.80 -8.49
CA LEU A 80 -41.68 46.51 -8.91
C LEU A 80 -42.09 47.86 -9.51
N THR A 81 -41.69 48.96 -8.89
CA THR A 81 -42.09 50.30 -9.34
C THR A 81 -40.94 51.30 -9.27
N ASP A 82 -40.83 52.14 -10.29
CA ASP A 82 -39.89 53.27 -10.32
C ASP A 82 -40.55 54.56 -9.83
N ARG A 83 -41.77 54.51 -9.31
CA ARG A 83 -42.52 55.68 -8.82
C ARG A 83 -42.19 56.00 -7.38
N THR A 84 -42.10 57.30 -7.07
CA THR A 84 -41.93 57.78 -5.68
C THR A 84 -43.21 57.59 -4.87
N GLU A 85 -43.12 57.60 -3.53
CA GLU A 85 -44.33 57.51 -2.68
C GLU A 85 -45.33 58.63 -2.95
N GLN A 86 -44.83 59.82 -3.28
CA GLN A 86 -45.66 60.98 -3.62
C GLN A 86 -46.46 60.75 -4.91
N ASP A 87 -45.87 60.09 -5.90
CA ASP A 87 -46.53 59.80 -7.18
C ASP A 87 -47.56 58.67 -7.05
N LEU A 88 -47.26 57.66 -6.23
CA LEU A 88 -48.16 56.53 -5.95
C LEU A 88 -49.41 56.92 -5.14
N GLY A 89 -49.28 57.91 -4.24
CA GLY A 89 -50.40 58.46 -3.47
C GLY A 89 -50.91 57.55 -2.33
N GLU A 90 -51.69 58.13 -1.41
CA GLU A 90 -52.09 57.47 -0.15
C GLU A 90 -52.87 56.17 -0.34
N ALA A 91 -53.71 56.09 -1.39
CA ALA A 91 -54.54 54.91 -1.66
C ALA A 91 -53.69 53.65 -1.92
N VAL A 92 -52.54 53.80 -2.56
CA VAL A 92 -51.55 52.74 -2.77
C VAL A 92 -50.78 52.48 -1.47
N MET A 93 -50.26 53.53 -0.84
CA MET A 93 -49.38 53.39 0.32
C MET A 93 -50.06 52.76 1.54
N LEU A 94 -51.36 52.97 1.75
CA LEU A 94 -52.07 52.46 2.93
C LEU A 94 -52.10 50.93 3.02
N ARG A 95 -52.05 50.24 1.87
CA ARG A 95 -52.05 48.76 1.79
C ARG A 95 -50.65 48.15 1.67
N ALA A 96 -49.64 48.97 1.38
CA ALA A 96 -48.25 48.54 1.26
C ALA A 96 -47.61 48.28 2.62
N HIS A 97 -46.74 47.27 2.70
CA HIS A 97 -45.91 46.99 3.87
C HIS A 97 -45.10 48.23 4.27
N GLY A 98 -45.20 48.62 5.54
CA GLY A 98 -44.48 49.79 6.06
C GLY A 98 -44.95 51.15 5.51
N ARG A 99 -46.01 51.18 4.67
CA ARG A 99 -46.51 52.39 4.00
C ARG A 99 -45.43 53.19 3.27
N ALA A 100 -44.43 52.50 2.73
CA ALA A 100 -43.30 53.07 2.01
C ALA A 100 -42.97 52.23 0.76
N VAL A 101 -42.25 52.83 -0.19
CA VAL A 101 -41.63 52.05 -1.27
C VAL A 101 -40.27 51.60 -0.76
N GLU A 102 -40.11 50.29 -0.53
CA GLU A 102 -38.85 49.75 -0.06
C GLU A 102 -37.81 49.90 -1.17
N ARG A 103 -36.70 50.57 -0.88
CA ARG A 103 -35.56 50.69 -1.81
C ARG A 103 -34.54 49.62 -1.46
N PRO A 104 -34.60 48.44 -2.11
CA PRO A 104 -33.70 47.35 -1.74
C PRO A 104 -32.25 47.68 -2.11
N ASP A 105 -31.37 47.65 -1.12
CA ASP A 105 -29.94 47.41 -1.33
C ASP A 105 -29.71 45.91 -1.20
N ASP A 106 -29.14 45.27 -2.23
CA ASP A 106 -28.80 43.84 -2.20
C ASP A 106 -27.93 43.52 -0.98
N TRP A 107 -27.06 44.45 -0.59
CA TRP A 107 -26.21 44.28 0.59
C TRP A 107 -26.98 44.27 1.91
N ASN A 108 -28.08 45.03 2.01
CA ASN A 108 -28.93 44.99 3.20
C ASN A 108 -29.69 43.65 3.28
N ALA A 109 -30.15 43.12 2.14
CA ALA A 109 -30.78 41.80 2.09
C ALA A 109 -29.79 40.69 2.49
N VAL A 110 -28.56 40.78 2.01
CA VAL A 110 -27.48 39.85 2.39
C VAL A 110 -27.11 39.96 3.86
N ALA A 111 -27.04 41.18 4.41
CA ALA A 111 -26.78 41.40 5.84
C ALA A 111 -27.86 40.74 6.71
N GLU A 112 -29.13 40.90 6.35
CA GLU A 112 -30.26 40.24 7.03
C GLU A 112 -30.15 38.71 6.95
N MET A 113 -29.84 38.14 5.78
CA MET A 113 -29.72 36.69 5.57
C MET A 113 -28.55 36.03 6.32
N THR A 114 -27.50 36.79 6.60
CA THR A 114 -26.28 36.32 7.27
C THR A 114 -26.19 36.76 8.74
N GLY A 115 -27.17 37.53 9.23
CA GLY A 115 -27.13 38.11 10.58
C GLY A 115 -25.99 39.12 10.78
N ALA A 116 -25.44 39.69 9.71
CA ALA A 116 -24.37 40.67 9.77
C ALA A 116 -24.91 42.04 10.19
N LEU A 117 -24.21 42.69 11.12
CA LEU A 117 -24.47 44.10 11.48
C LEU A 117 -23.81 45.04 10.47
N THR A 118 -22.68 44.62 9.88
CA THR A 118 -21.93 45.40 8.89
C THR A 118 -21.40 44.51 7.76
N ILE A 119 -21.29 45.07 6.56
CA ILE A 119 -20.64 44.43 5.41
C ILE A 119 -19.26 45.04 5.27
N ASP A 120 -18.24 44.19 5.14
CA ASP A 120 -16.86 44.64 4.96
C ASP A 120 -16.73 45.51 3.67
N PRO A 121 -16.11 46.71 3.74
CA PRO A 121 -15.83 47.53 2.57
C PRO A 121 -15.08 46.79 1.46
N ALA A 122 -14.22 45.82 1.78
CA ALA A 122 -13.52 44.98 0.80
C ALA A 122 -14.48 44.15 -0.05
N LEU A 123 -15.51 43.57 0.58
CA LEU A 123 -16.54 42.81 -0.12
C LEU A 123 -17.39 43.73 -1.02
N ARG A 124 -17.72 44.95 -0.55
CA ARG A 124 -18.43 45.94 -1.38
C ARG A 124 -17.60 46.44 -2.57
N ARG A 125 -16.27 46.53 -2.44
CA ARG A 125 -15.36 46.94 -3.53
C ARG A 125 -15.34 45.95 -4.70
N LEU A 126 -15.77 44.70 -4.50
CA LEU A 126 -15.92 43.71 -5.58
C LEU A 126 -17.10 44.02 -6.51
N GLY A 127 -17.92 45.02 -6.19
CA GLY A 127 -19.08 45.43 -6.98
C GLY A 127 -20.36 44.76 -6.52
N ARG A 128 -21.38 44.73 -7.38
CA ARG A 128 -22.73 44.24 -7.04
C ARG A 128 -22.87 42.71 -7.11
N TRP A 129 -22.01 42.03 -7.86
CA TRP A 129 -22.15 40.60 -8.15
C TRP A 129 -22.16 39.68 -6.92
N PRO A 130 -21.38 39.90 -5.83
CA PRO A 130 -21.40 38.99 -4.69
C PRO A 130 -22.75 38.98 -3.99
N ALA A 131 -23.36 40.17 -3.86
CA ALA A 131 -24.65 40.31 -3.19
C ALA A 131 -25.76 39.62 -3.99
N VAL A 132 -25.74 39.78 -5.32
CA VAL A 132 -26.67 39.09 -6.23
C VAL A 132 -26.49 37.57 -6.15
N ALA A 133 -25.25 37.08 -6.22
CA ALA A 133 -24.97 35.65 -6.18
C ALA A 133 -25.39 34.99 -4.85
N LEU A 134 -25.15 35.65 -3.72
CA LEU A 134 -25.59 35.16 -2.40
C LEU A 134 -27.12 35.12 -2.26
N LEU A 135 -27.84 36.04 -2.92
CA LEU A 135 -29.30 36.06 -2.95
C LEU A 135 -29.87 34.95 -3.85
N GLU A 136 -29.25 34.74 -5.01
CA GLU A 136 -29.72 33.77 -6.01
C GLU A 136 -29.45 32.32 -5.60
N HIS A 137 -28.29 32.06 -5.00
CA HIS A 137 -27.84 30.73 -4.58
C HIS A 137 -28.06 30.47 -3.10
N ARG A 138 -29.13 31.00 -2.49
CA ARG A 138 -29.42 30.80 -1.07
C ARG A 138 -29.63 29.30 -0.75
N PRO A 139 -28.84 28.71 0.16
CA PRO A 139 -29.05 27.33 0.61
C PRO A 139 -30.39 27.17 1.34
N ALA A 140 -30.97 25.97 1.32
CA ALA A 140 -32.24 25.68 1.99
C ALA A 140 -32.20 25.97 3.51
N ARG A 141 -31.06 25.74 4.16
CA ARG A 141 -30.85 26.03 5.59
C ARG A 141 -30.41 27.47 5.88
N GLY A 142 -30.28 28.31 4.84
CA GLY A 142 -29.71 29.66 4.94
C GLY A 142 -28.18 29.67 4.91
N TRP A 143 -27.61 30.88 4.84
CA TRP A 143 -26.18 31.09 4.94
C TRP A 143 -25.72 31.00 6.40
N PRO A 144 -24.46 30.60 6.66
CA PRO A 144 -23.86 30.73 7.98
C PRO A 144 -23.91 32.17 8.51
N VAL A 145 -23.98 32.29 9.84
CA VAL A 145 -24.00 33.59 10.50
C VAL A 145 -22.62 34.25 10.39
N ALA A 146 -22.61 35.54 10.03
CA ALA A 146 -21.41 36.35 9.92
C ALA A 146 -20.66 36.42 11.27
N PRO A 147 -19.41 35.92 11.35
CA PRO A 147 -18.63 35.96 12.58
C PRO A 147 -18.46 37.41 13.07
N ALA A 148 -18.58 37.61 14.39
CA ALA A 148 -18.48 38.93 15.02
C ALA A 148 -19.41 40.03 14.45
N GLY A 149 -20.47 39.64 13.71
CA GLY A 149 -21.41 40.58 13.09
C GLY A 149 -20.86 41.34 11.87
N VAL A 150 -19.73 40.91 11.28
CA VAL A 150 -19.15 41.50 10.07
C VAL A 150 -19.10 40.46 8.95
N LEU A 151 -19.76 40.72 7.82
CA LEU A 151 -19.66 39.83 6.65
C LEU A 151 -18.43 40.20 5.81
N THR A 152 -17.38 39.40 5.93
CA THR A 152 -16.14 39.55 5.16
C THR A 152 -16.24 38.88 3.79
N ALA A 153 -15.39 39.29 2.85
CA ALA A 153 -15.31 38.66 1.54
C ALA A 153 -14.96 37.17 1.65
N ASP A 154 -13.99 36.84 2.50
CA ASP A 154 -13.55 35.45 2.72
C ASP A 154 -14.67 34.57 3.24
N HIS A 155 -15.42 35.04 4.24
CA HIS A 155 -16.52 34.26 4.80
C HIS A 155 -17.65 34.09 3.77
N ALA A 156 -18.04 35.17 3.10
CA ALA A 156 -19.15 35.14 2.15
C ALA A 156 -18.84 34.28 0.91
N LEU A 157 -17.68 34.50 0.29
CA LEU A 157 -17.32 33.89 -0.99
C LEU A 157 -16.80 32.47 -0.83
N THR A 158 -16.16 32.12 0.29
CA THR A 158 -15.81 30.72 0.59
C THR A 158 -17.06 29.86 0.74
N ASN A 159 -18.06 30.35 1.49
CA ASN A 159 -19.31 29.61 1.66
C ASN A 159 -20.14 29.58 0.38
N LEU A 160 -20.14 30.65 -0.41
CA LEU A 160 -20.77 30.63 -1.74
C LEU A 160 -20.11 29.59 -2.66
N LEU A 161 -18.77 29.58 -2.75
CA LEU A 161 -18.04 28.60 -3.55
C LEU A 161 -18.32 27.17 -3.05
N ALA A 162 -18.19 26.91 -1.75
CA ALA A 162 -18.48 25.60 -1.16
C ALA A 162 -19.90 25.13 -1.47
N HIS A 163 -20.90 26.02 -1.35
CA HIS A 163 -22.29 25.69 -1.66
C HIS A 163 -22.48 25.29 -3.13
N LEU A 164 -21.86 26.03 -4.06
CA LEU A 164 -21.90 25.72 -5.49
C LEU A 164 -21.19 24.41 -5.84
N LEU A 165 -20.20 24.02 -5.03
CA LEU A 165 -19.49 22.74 -5.13
C LEU A 165 -20.20 21.57 -4.42
N GLY A 166 -21.33 21.84 -3.73
CA GLY A 166 -22.12 20.84 -3.02
C GLY A 166 -21.64 20.51 -1.60
N GLU A 167 -20.73 21.31 -1.04
CA GLU A 167 -20.15 21.08 0.28
C GLU A 167 -21.01 21.62 1.43
N PRO A 168 -20.93 21.01 2.62
CA PRO A 168 -21.69 21.45 3.79
C PRO A 168 -21.18 22.81 4.30
N LEU A 169 -22.10 23.58 4.89
CA LEU A 169 -21.82 24.92 5.41
C LEU A 169 -21.92 24.94 6.96
N PRO A 170 -21.09 25.72 7.67
CA PRO A 170 -20.03 26.58 7.15
C PRO A 170 -18.81 25.78 6.66
N ALA A 171 -18.25 26.17 5.53
CA ALA A 171 -17.05 25.54 4.97
C ALA A 171 -15.78 26.31 5.34
N GLN A 172 -14.70 25.55 5.56
CA GLN A 172 -13.33 26.06 5.54
C GLN A 172 -12.64 25.47 4.30
N LEU A 173 -12.33 26.33 3.34
CA LEU A 173 -11.60 25.94 2.13
C LEU A 173 -10.21 26.57 2.18
N ASP A 174 -9.22 25.77 1.83
CA ASP A 174 -7.89 26.23 1.44
C ASP A 174 -7.61 25.74 0.00
N ALA A 175 -6.41 26.03 -0.50
CA ALA A 175 -6.06 25.69 -1.87
C ALA A 175 -6.07 24.18 -2.15
N ILE A 176 -5.49 23.38 -1.24
CA ILE A 176 -5.37 21.93 -1.42
C ILE A 176 -6.74 21.25 -1.32
N HIS A 177 -7.56 21.65 -0.35
CA HIS A 177 -8.93 21.15 -0.22
C HIS A 177 -9.75 21.52 -1.47
N LEU A 178 -9.61 22.74 -1.99
CA LEU A 178 -10.30 23.13 -3.22
C LEU A 178 -9.88 22.25 -4.41
N VAL A 179 -8.58 22.01 -4.62
CA VAL A 179 -8.06 21.12 -5.68
C VAL A 179 -8.64 19.72 -5.57
N GLU A 180 -8.71 19.17 -4.35
CA GLU A 180 -9.31 17.85 -4.09
C GLU A 180 -10.81 17.85 -4.40
N LEU A 181 -11.56 18.83 -3.92
CA LEU A 181 -13.00 18.95 -4.15
C LEU A 181 -13.32 18.97 -5.66
N VAL A 182 -12.66 19.85 -6.40
CA VAL A 182 -12.89 19.96 -7.85
C VAL A 182 -12.24 18.82 -8.64
N SER A 183 -11.59 17.86 -7.98
CA SER A 183 -11.15 16.59 -8.57
C SER A 183 -12.20 15.48 -8.47
N ARG A 184 -13.31 15.70 -7.76
CA ARG A 184 -14.47 14.80 -7.75
C ARG A 184 -15.35 15.04 -8.97
N VAL A 185 -15.89 13.96 -9.56
CA VAL A 185 -16.71 14.02 -10.78
C VAL A 185 -17.96 14.87 -10.57
N ASP A 186 -18.71 14.64 -9.49
CA ASP A 186 -19.95 15.34 -9.20
C ASP A 186 -19.71 16.84 -8.96
N THR A 187 -18.65 17.17 -8.22
CA THR A 187 -18.26 18.55 -7.94
C THR A 187 -17.82 19.29 -9.21
N ARG A 188 -17.11 18.63 -10.14
CA ARG A 188 -16.81 19.22 -11.45
C ARG A 188 -18.08 19.48 -12.26
N ALA A 189 -19.00 18.52 -12.28
CA ALA A 189 -20.26 18.68 -13.00
C ALA A 189 -21.09 19.84 -12.44
N ALA A 190 -21.18 19.93 -11.10
CA ALA A 190 -21.84 21.03 -10.41
C ALA A 190 -21.17 22.37 -10.74
N TRP A 191 -19.84 22.43 -10.68
CA TRP A 191 -19.08 23.63 -11.02
C TRP A 191 -19.24 24.03 -12.48
N ALA A 192 -19.20 23.09 -13.42
CA ALA A 192 -19.37 23.35 -14.85
C ALA A 192 -20.77 23.90 -15.19
N ALA A 193 -21.78 23.56 -14.38
CA ALA A 193 -23.16 24.05 -14.53
C ALA A 193 -23.38 25.48 -14.00
N VAL A 194 -22.44 26.03 -13.23
CA VAL A 194 -22.51 27.42 -12.75
C VAL A 194 -22.33 28.39 -13.93
N ASP A 195 -23.11 29.47 -13.93
CA ASP A 195 -23.05 30.53 -14.93
C ASP A 195 -21.60 31.02 -15.19
N GLY A 196 -21.27 31.26 -16.45
CA GLY A 196 -19.91 31.60 -16.88
C GLY A 196 -19.37 32.90 -16.27
N GLU A 197 -20.22 33.91 -16.08
CA GLU A 197 -19.84 35.19 -15.49
C GLU A 197 -19.57 35.02 -13.98
N LEU A 198 -20.45 34.30 -13.28
CA LEU A 198 -20.25 34.00 -11.85
C LEU A 198 -18.99 33.14 -11.62
N ARG A 199 -18.75 32.13 -12.46
CA ARG A 199 -17.51 31.34 -12.41
C ARG A 199 -16.28 32.21 -12.60
N GLY A 200 -16.31 33.14 -13.55
CA GLY A 200 -15.20 34.07 -13.81
C GLY A 200 -14.92 35.02 -12.63
N HIS A 201 -15.96 35.45 -11.91
CA HIS A 201 -15.80 36.24 -10.68
C HIS A 201 -15.18 35.42 -9.54
N LEU A 202 -15.75 34.25 -9.25
CA LEU A 202 -15.29 33.37 -8.17
C LEU A 202 -13.88 32.82 -8.43
N THR A 203 -13.55 32.50 -9.68
CA THR A 203 -12.23 32.01 -10.07
C THR A 203 -11.15 33.07 -9.86
N ARG A 204 -11.44 34.35 -10.16
CA ARG A 204 -10.51 35.47 -9.89
C ARG A 204 -10.33 35.70 -8.39
N TRP A 205 -11.43 35.75 -7.64
CA TRP A 205 -11.37 35.90 -6.20
C TRP A 205 -10.59 34.75 -5.52
N ALA A 206 -10.87 33.50 -5.90
CA ALA A 206 -10.17 32.33 -5.39
C ALA A 206 -8.67 32.36 -5.73
N ALA A 207 -8.29 32.91 -6.89
CA ALA A 207 -6.89 33.11 -7.25
C ALA A 207 -6.17 34.07 -6.29
N ASP A 208 -6.84 35.16 -5.91
CA ASP A 208 -6.28 36.18 -5.02
C ASP A 208 -6.16 35.70 -3.57
N VAL A 209 -7.11 34.85 -3.12
CA VAL A 209 -7.16 34.35 -1.73
C VAL A 209 -6.36 33.06 -1.53
N PHE A 210 -6.54 32.07 -2.42
CA PHE A 210 -5.95 30.73 -2.29
C PHE A 210 -4.71 30.53 -3.17
N GLY A 211 -4.44 31.45 -4.09
CA GLY A 211 -3.28 31.41 -4.97
C GLY A 211 -3.57 30.89 -6.38
N PRO A 212 -2.54 30.89 -7.25
CA PRO A 212 -2.68 30.60 -8.68
C PRO A 212 -3.17 29.17 -8.97
N GLN A 213 -2.91 28.22 -8.09
CA GLN A 213 -3.37 26.84 -8.21
C GLN A 213 -4.90 26.71 -8.09
N ALA A 214 -5.54 27.54 -7.26
CA ALA A 214 -7.00 27.59 -7.17
C ALA A 214 -7.62 28.09 -8.47
N ARG A 215 -7.01 29.09 -9.10
CA ARG A 215 -7.41 29.57 -10.43
C ARG A 215 -7.35 28.44 -11.46
N MET A 216 -6.22 27.74 -11.54
CA MET A 216 -6.05 26.65 -12.50
C MET A 216 -7.00 25.49 -12.23
N ALA A 217 -7.22 25.15 -10.96
CA ALA A 217 -8.12 24.08 -10.54
C ALA A 217 -9.57 24.35 -10.95
N LEU A 218 -10.11 25.53 -10.62
CA LEU A 218 -11.45 25.93 -11.02
C LEU A 218 -11.59 26.07 -12.54
N THR A 219 -10.56 26.56 -13.23
CA THR A 219 -10.57 26.66 -14.70
C THR A 219 -10.58 25.28 -15.36
N ALA A 220 -9.76 24.35 -14.86
CA ALA A 220 -9.70 22.98 -15.35
C ALA A 220 -11.01 22.23 -15.11
N ALA A 221 -11.53 22.30 -13.88
CA ALA A 221 -12.81 21.69 -13.51
C ALA A 221 -13.98 22.14 -14.39
N ALA A 222 -13.90 23.37 -14.91
CA ALA A 222 -14.87 23.96 -15.81
C ALA A 222 -14.71 23.55 -17.29
N SER A 223 -13.52 23.09 -17.69
CA SER A 223 -13.10 23.00 -19.10
C SER A 223 -12.80 21.58 -19.55
N THR A 224 -12.57 20.65 -18.63
CA THR A 224 -12.20 19.27 -18.96
C THR A 224 -12.79 18.25 -17.98
N PRO A 225 -13.16 17.04 -18.45
CA PRO A 225 -13.55 15.95 -17.55
C PRO A 225 -12.38 15.35 -16.77
N VAL A 226 -11.14 15.66 -17.16
CA VAL A 226 -9.92 15.15 -16.50
C VAL A 226 -9.84 15.68 -15.07
N SER A 227 -9.49 14.80 -14.13
CA SER A 227 -9.26 15.17 -12.73
C SER A 227 -8.21 16.27 -12.60
N VAL A 228 -8.47 17.26 -11.74
CA VAL A 228 -7.53 18.36 -11.51
C VAL A 228 -6.24 17.85 -10.84
N VAL A 229 -6.35 16.88 -9.92
CA VAL A 229 -5.17 16.19 -9.37
C VAL A 229 -4.38 15.50 -10.49
N ALA A 230 -5.04 14.86 -11.46
CA ALA A 230 -4.33 14.24 -12.58
C ALA A 230 -3.59 15.26 -13.46
N ILE A 231 -4.17 16.45 -13.67
CA ILE A 231 -3.51 17.58 -14.34
C ILE A 231 -2.31 18.07 -13.53
N GLY A 232 -2.45 18.21 -12.21
CA GLY A 232 -1.35 18.58 -11.32
C GLY A 232 -0.20 17.57 -11.33
N LEU A 233 -0.50 16.27 -11.34
CA LEU A 233 0.53 15.21 -11.48
C LEU A 233 1.22 15.25 -12.85
N ALA A 234 0.51 15.59 -13.94
CA ALA A 234 1.14 15.83 -15.23
C ALA A 234 2.03 17.09 -15.21
N MET A 235 1.61 18.14 -14.51
CA MET A 235 2.42 19.35 -14.32
C MET A 235 3.69 19.07 -13.52
N ASP A 236 3.65 18.18 -12.53
CA ASP A 236 4.84 17.76 -11.77
C ASP A 236 5.94 17.18 -12.68
N VAL A 237 5.52 16.39 -13.68
CA VAL A 237 6.43 15.81 -14.69
C VAL A 237 6.88 16.86 -15.71
N LEU A 238 5.97 17.73 -16.15
CA LEU A 238 6.26 18.78 -17.14
C LEU A 238 7.16 19.89 -16.59
N TRP A 239 7.05 20.24 -15.31
CA TRP A 239 7.85 21.28 -14.63
C TRP A 239 8.63 20.69 -13.46
N PRO A 240 9.68 19.89 -13.72
CA PRO A 240 10.44 19.28 -12.64
C PRO A 240 11.10 20.36 -11.75
N PRO A 241 11.11 20.21 -10.42
CA PRO A 241 11.61 21.23 -9.49
C PRO A 241 13.13 21.43 -9.56
N ARG A 242 13.88 20.48 -10.13
CA ARG A 242 15.32 20.63 -10.43
C ARG A 242 15.51 20.77 -11.92
N ALA A 243 16.20 21.83 -12.34
CA ALA A 243 16.50 22.11 -13.73
C ALA A 243 17.22 20.91 -14.38
N ARG A 244 16.57 20.33 -15.37
CA ARG A 244 17.17 19.42 -16.35
C ARG A 244 17.12 20.12 -17.70
N ASP A 245 17.97 19.71 -18.63
CA ASP A 245 17.81 20.09 -20.03
C ASP A 245 16.39 19.74 -20.48
N VAL A 246 15.62 20.75 -20.87
CA VAL A 246 14.22 20.60 -21.23
C VAL A 246 14.17 20.14 -22.69
N ALA A 247 13.67 18.93 -22.93
CA ALA A 247 13.53 18.42 -24.28
C ALA A 247 12.53 19.26 -25.10
N GLU A 248 12.72 19.35 -26.42
CA GLU A 248 11.80 20.07 -27.30
C GLU A 248 10.36 19.54 -27.21
N ALA A 249 10.19 18.21 -27.12
CA ALA A 249 8.90 17.56 -26.91
C ALA A 249 8.25 17.96 -25.58
N GLN A 250 9.04 18.16 -24.52
CA GLN A 250 8.55 18.65 -23.23
C GLN A 250 8.05 20.10 -23.33
N ILE A 251 8.77 20.97 -24.04
CA ILE A 251 8.33 22.35 -24.28
C ILE A 251 7.00 22.36 -25.04
N SER A 252 6.88 21.54 -26.10
CA SER A 252 5.64 21.43 -26.85
C SER A 252 4.48 20.89 -25.99
N ALA A 253 4.74 19.91 -25.12
CA ALA A 253 3.75 19.39 -24.18
C ALA A 253 3.30 20.42 -23.14
N ARG A 254 4.20 21.30 -22.67
CA ARG A 254 3.86 22.43 -21.79
C ARG A 254 2.87 23.39 -22.45
N THR A 255 3.04 23.71 -23.73
CA THR A 255 2.07 24.53 -24.47
C THR A 255 0.74 23.79 -24.66
N ARG A 256 0.77 22.48 -24.95
CA ARG A 256 -0.46 21.70 -25.15
C ARG A 256 -1.28 21.54 -23.87
N ILE A 257 -0.67 21.54 -22.68
CA ILE A 257 -1.43 21.41 -21.43
C ILE A 257 -2.30 22.64 -21.15
N GLU A 258 -1.98 23.80 -21.74
CA GLU A 258 -2.73 25.05 -21.59
C GLU A 258 -4.20 24.89 -21.98
N ARG A 259 -4.52 24.00 -22.93
CA ARG A 259 -5.91 23.71 -23.34
C ARG A 259 -6.78 23.14 -22.21
N TYR A 260 -6.17 22.50 -21.21
CA TYR A 260 -6.87 21.90 -20.07
C TYR A 260 -7.10 22.90 -18.92
N ILE A 261 -6.56 24.11 -19.01
CA ILE A 261 -6.55 25.14 -17.95
C ILE A 261 -6.90 26.52 -18.51
N GLY A 262 -7.80 26.57 -19.51
CA GLY A 262 -8.35 27.81 -20.06
C GLY A 262 -7.54 28.47 -21.17
N GLY A 263 -6.55 27.78 -21.75
CA GLY A 263 -5.81 28.23 -22.93
C GLY A 263 -4.81 29.36 -22.67
N ALA A 264 -4.44 29.60 -21.41
CA ALA A 264 -3.48 30.64 -21.03
C ALA A 264 -2.09 30.05 -20.73
N PRO A 265 -1.00 30.80 -21.02
CA PRO A 265 0.35 30.38 -20.68
C PRO A 265 0.56 30.10 -19.19
N VAL A 266 1.20 28.97 -18.89
CA VAL A 266 1.49 28.56 -17.50
C VAL A 266 2.87 29.03 -17.07
N GLN A 267 2.89 29.82 -16.00
CA GLN A 267 4.13 30.16 -15.31
C GLN A 267 4.61 28.98 -14.46
N ALA A 268 5.93 28.79 -14.35
CA ALA A 268 6.51 27.63 -13.69
C ALA A 268 6.14 27.55 -12.20
N ASP A 269 6.10 28.68 -11.51
CA ASP A 269 5.68 28.79 -10.11
C ASP A 269 4.22 28.37 -9.90
N HIS A 270 3.33 28.73 -10.82
CA HIS A 270 1.94 28.28 -10.80
C HIS A 270 1.85 26.77 -10.99
N ALA A 271 2.57 26.21 -11.98
CA ALA A 271 2.61 24.77 -12.22
C ALA A 271 3.10 24.01 -10.98
N TRP A 272 4.16 24.51 -10.32
CA TRP A 272 4.68 23.92 -9.09
C TRP A 272 3.67 23.94 -7.94
N ALA A 273 2.90 25.02 -7.79
CA ALA A 273 1.89 25.11 -6.75
C ALA A 273 0.80 24.04 -6.91
N LEU A 274 0.27 23.86 -8.13
CA LEU A 274 -0.73 22.81 -8.39
C LEU A 274 -0.12 21.40 -8.34
N ALA A 275 1.10 21.23 -8.84
CA ALA A 275 1.82 19.97 -8.76
C ALA A 275 2.00 19.53 -7.31
N ARG A 276 2.49 20.41 -6.43
CA ARG A 276 2.67 20.11 -5.00
C ARG A 276 1.36 19.67 -4.35
N ASP A 277 0.29 20.44 -4.50
CA ASP A 277 -1.00 20.12 -3.89
C ASP A 277 -1.55 18.79 -4.43
N ALA A 278 -1.41 18.53 -5.74
CA ALA A 278 -1.78 17.24 -6.34
C ALA A 278 -0.95 16.05 -5.83
N ARG A 279 0.34 16.24 -5.58
CA ARG A 279 1.21 15.22 -4.96
C ARG A 279 0.75 14.93 -3.54
N ASP A 280 0.53 15.96 -2.73
CA ASP A 280 0.12 15.81 -1.33
C ASP A 280 -1.24 15.10 -1.22
N ILE A 281 -2.18 15.42 -2.13
CA ILE A 281 -3.45 14.70 -2.24
C ILE A 281 -3.22 13.24 -2.63
N ALA A 282 -2.43 12.97 -3.67
CA ALA A 282 -2.18 11.61 -4.14
C ALA A 282 -1.53 10.72 -3.07
N LEU A 283 -0.58 11.25 -2.30
CA LEU A 283 0.07 10.52 -1.21
C LEU A 283 -0.88 10.26 -0.04
N ARG A 284 -1.69 11.26 0.35
CA ARG A 284 -2.71 11.06 1.38
C ARG A 284 -3.77 10.03 0.95
N MET A 285 -4.14 10.01 -0.33
CA MET A 285 -5.04 9.00 -0.89
C MET A 285 -4.42 7.61 -0.86
N ASP A 286 -3.10 7.50 -1.09
CA ASP A 286 -2.37 6.23 -0.99
C ASP A 286 -2.36 5.71 0.45
N ASP A 287 -2.00 6.57 1.41
CA ASP A 287 -2.00 6.25 2.85
C ASP A 287 -3.40 5.83 3.37
N ALA A 288 -4.47 6.32 2.72
CA ALA A 288 -5.86 6.00 3.05
C ALA A 288 -6.42 4.80 2.27
N ASP A 289 -5.62 4.13 1.42
CA ASP A 289 -6.05 3.07 0.50
C ASP A 289 -7.25 3.47 -0.39
N ASP A 290 -7.31 4.75 -0.81
CA ASP A 290 -8.42 5.26 -1.61
C ASP A 290 -8.43 4.65 -3.02
N PRO A 291 -9.50 3.94 -3.42
CA PRO A 291 -9.57 3.28 -4.73
C PRO A 291 -9.55 4.26 -5.92
N GLU A 292 -9.96 5.53 -5.72
CA GLU A 292 -10.02 6.53 -6.78
C GLU A 292 -8.62 6.99 -7.23
N LEU A 293 -7.60 6.82 -6.39
CA LEU A 293 -6.21 7.13 -6.74
C LEU A 293 -5.78 6.42 -8.03
N ARG A 294 -6.20 5.17 -8.22
CA ARG A 294 -5.86 4.40 -9.44
C ARG A 294 -6.39 5.07 -10.71
N ASN A 295 -7.60 5.61 -10.65
CA ASN A 295 -8.22 6.33 -11.77
C ASN A 295 -7.49 7.64 -12.06
N ILE A 296 -7.12 8.38 -11.02
CA ILE A 296 -6.36 9.64 -11.12
C ILE A 296 -4.98 9.39 -11.74
N LEU A 297 -4.24 8.38 -11.28
CA LEU A 297 -2.93 8.03 -11.83
C LEU A 297 -3.06 7.65 -13.31
N THR A 298 -4.07 6.85 -13.67
CA THR A 298 -4.33 6.45 -15.06
C THR A 298 -4.64 7.65 -15.95
N GLN A 299 -5.44 8.61 -15.45
CA GLN A 299 -5.74 9.85 -16.17
C GLN A 299 -4.50 10.71 -16.37
N ALA A 300 -3.64 10.84 -15.35
CA ALA A 300 -2.41 11.63 -15.44
C ALA A 300 -1.44 11.06 -16.49
N GLU A 301 -1.30 9.73 -16.53
CA GLU A 301 -0.45 9.08 -17.53
C GLU A 301 -1.00 9.23 -18.95
N SER A 302 -2.32 9.07 -19.12
CA SER A 302 -2.98 9.26 -20.42
C SER A 302 -2.88 10.70 -20.89
N LEU A 303 -2.99 11.67 -19.97
CA LEU A 303 -2.79 13.08 -20.28
C LEU A 303 -1.39 13.33 -20.84
N LEU A 304 -0.31 12.83 -20.22
CA LEU A 304 1.05 13.00 -20.73
C LEU A 304 1.25 12.36 -22.13
N ARG A 305 0.58 11.22 -22.40
CA ARG A 305 0.54 10.61 -23.74
C ARG A 305 -0.19 11.50 -24.75
N ASP A 306 -1.35 12.03 -24.40
CA ASP A 306 -2.17 12.92 -25.26
C ASP A 306 -1.52 14.29 -25.49
N LEU A 307 -0.61 14.70 -24.61
CA LEU A 307 0.25 15.87 -24.77
C LEU A 307 1.45 15.58 -25.69
N GLY A 308 1.66 14.32 -26.08
CA GLY A 308 2.73 13.89 -26.98
C GLY A 308 4.11 13.84 -26.32
N TRP A 309 4.17 13.56 -25.02
CA TRP A 309 5.43 13.42 -24.26
C TRP A 309 5.36 12.23 -23.29
N ALA A 310 5.12 11.05 -23.87
CA ALA A 310 5.00 9.79 -23.12
C ALA A 310 6.31 9.42 -22.41
N GLU A 311 7.46 9.73 -23.00
CA GLU A 311 8.78 9.50 -22.43
C GLU A 311 9.01 10.27 -21.12
N GLY A 312 8.28 11.37 -20.90
CA GLY A 312 8.30 12.13 -19.64
C GLY A 312 7.86 11.28 -18.45
N LEU A 313 6.98 10.29 -18.66
CA LEU A 313 6.44 9.42 -17.61
C LEU A 313 7.52 8.72 -16.79
N ALA A 314 8.64 8.36 -17.41
CA ALA A 314 9.77 7.71 -16.75
C ALA A 314 10.38 8.58 -15.63
N ASN A 315 10.19 9.90 -15.67
CA ASN A 315 10.75 10.84 -14.71
C ASN A 315 9.91 11.00 -13.44
N SER A 316 8.63 10.61 -13.44
CA SER A 316 7.76 10.77 -12.28
C SER A 316 8.21 9.86 -11.14
N ASP A 317 8.23 10.35 -9.91
CA ASP A 317 8.44 9.55 -8.70
C ASP A 317 7.13 9.12 -8.01
N ILE A 318 5.97 9.42 -8.62
CA ILE A 318 4.63 9.02 -8.15
C ILE A 318 3.92 8.14 -9.17
N LEU A 319 3.98 8.47 -10.47
CA LEU A 319 3.22 7.72 -11.49
C LEU A 319 3.75 6.27 -11.64
N PRO A 320 2.86 5.30 -11.94
CA PRO A 320 3.23 3.89 -12.13
C PRO A 320 4.33 3.68 -13.19
N SER A 321 4.26 4.36 -14.33
CA SER A 321 5.27 4.29 -15.39
C SER A 321 6.65 4.75 -14.92
N GLY A 322 6.71 5.70 -14.00
CA GLY A 322 7.96 6.14 -13.37
C GLY A 322 8.56 5.07 -12.44
N ARG A 323 7.72 4.25 -11.79
CA ARG A 323 8.17 3.08 -11.04
C ARG A 323 8.72 2.01 -11.97
N THR A 324 7.97 1.68 -13.03
CA THR A 324 8.39 0.72 -14.08
C THR A 324 9.74 1.11 -14.65
N ALA A 325 9.94 2.38 -15.04
CA ALA A 325 11.19 2.86 -15.59
C ALA A 325 12.38 2.71 -14.63
N ARG A 326 12.17 2.88 -13.31
CA ARG A 326 13.23 2.65 -12.30
C ARG A 326 13.58 1.17 -12.16
N ILE A 327 12.60 0.28 -12.25
CA ILE A 327 12.83 -1.17 -12.19
C ILE A 327 13.55 -1.64 -13.47
N GLU A 328 13.15 -1.12 -14.64
CA GLU A 328 13.86 -1.36 -15.90
C GLU A 328 15.30 -0.82 -15.87
N PHE A 329 15.51 0.35 -15.26
CA PHE A 329 16.84 0.90 -15.04
C PHE A 329 17.71 0.01 -14.13
N LEU A 330 17.13 -0.54 -13.06
CA LEU A 330 17.80 -1.54 -12.22
C LEU A 330 18.15 -2.80 -13.02
N ALA A 331 17.22 -3.32 -13.82
CA ALA A 331 17.48 -4.47 -14.67
C ALA A 331 18.64 -4.23 -15.66
N ALA A 332 18.68 -3.05 -16.28
CA ALA A 332 19.77 -2.66 -17.16
C ALA A 332 21.12 -2.54 -16.42
N ALA A 333 21.11 -2.02 -15.18
CA ALA A 333 22.31 -1.97 -14.34
C ALA A 333 22.81 -3.37 -13.97
N ILE A 334 21.90 -4.30 -13.64
CA ILE A 334 22.23 -5.72 -13.39
C ILE A 334 22.88 -6.33 -14.63
N ASP A 335 22.29 -6.16 -15.82
CA ASP A 335 22.84 -6.68 -17.06
C ASP A 335 24.21 -6.10 -17.41
N ALA A 336 24.39 -4.79 -17.23
CA ALA A 336 25.68 -4.14 -17.43
C ALA A 336 26.75 -4.71 -16.48
N HIS A 337 26.38 -4.94 -15.21
CA HIS A 337 27.28 -5.54 -14.22
C HIS A 337 27.64 -6.99 -14.55
N LEU A 338 26.65 -7.83 -14.87
CA LEU A 338 26.88 -9.23 -15.26
C LEU A 338 27.76 -9.36 -16.52
N ALA A 339 27.69 -8.38 -17.42
CA ALA A 339 28.52 -8.34 -18.62
C ALA A 339 29.90 -7.66 -18.41
N GLY A 340 30.27 -7.33 -17.18
CA GLY A 340 31.55 -6.69 -16.84
C GLY A 340 31.69 -5.23 -17.30
N ARG A 341 30.57 -4.58 -17.66
CA ARG A 341 30.53 -3.17 -18.14
C ARG A 341 30.05 -2.17 -17.08
N GLY A 342 29.58 -2.64 -15.94
CA GLY A 342 29.06 -1.81 -14.85
C GLY A 342 29.59 -2.27 -13.48
N ASP A 343 29.59 -1.35 -12.51
CA ASP A 343 29.99 -1.66 -11.15
C ASP A 343 28.80 -2.04 -10.26
N ARG A 344 29.10 -2.61 -9.08
CA ARG A 344 28.08 -2.98 -8.09
C ARG A 344 27.32 -1.75 -7.58
N LYS A 345 27.98 -0.60 -7.50
CA LYS A 345 27.41 0.65 -6.98
C LYS A 345 26.27 1.14 -7.86
N ALA A 346 26.37 1.01 -9.19
CA ALA A 346 25.29 1.36 -10.11
C ALA A 346 24.01 0.56 -9.86
N VAL A 347 24.13 -0.73 -9.51
CA VAL A 347 22.98 -1.57 -9.15
C VAL A 347 22.37 -1.11 -7.82
N GLU A 348 23.19 -0.77 -6.83
CA GLU A 348 22.73 -0.26 -5.53
C GLU A 348 22.06 1.12 -5.64
N ASP A 349 22.63 2.03 -6.44
CA ASP A 349 22.07 3.34 -6.74
C ASP A 349 20.72 3.19 -7.48
N ALA A 350 20.61 2.25 -8.42
CA ALA A 350 19.35 1.93 -9.10
C ALA A 350 18.29 1.35 -8.15
N LEU A 351 18.68 0.46 -7.21
CA LEU A 351 17.77 -0.03 -6.18
C LEU A 351 17.27 1.12 -5.29
N ALA A 352 18.15 2.07 -4.92
CA ALA A 352 17.74 3.24 -4.14
C ALA A 352 16.70 4.09 -4.87
N LEU A 353 16.78 4.18 -6.20
CA LEU A 353 15.74 4.84 -7.01
C LEU A 353 14.41 4.08 -6.95
N VAL A 354 14.42 2.75 -7.09
CA VAL A 354 13.21 1.91 -7.00
C VAL A 354 12.53 2.08 -5.64
N VAL A 355 13.31 1.95 -4.55
CA VAL A 355 12.81 2.09 -3.17
C VAL A 355 12.38 3.53 -2.86
N GLY A 356 13.01 4.52 -3.49
CA GLY A 356 12.67 5.93 -3.31
C GLY A 356 11.44 6.41 -4.09
N HIS A 357 10.82 5.56 -4.91
CA HIS A 357 9.54 5.88 -5.56
C HIS A 357 8.44 6.00 -4.50
N LYS A 358 7.60 7.03 -4.61
CA LYS A 358 6.64 7.39 -3.57
C LYS A 358 5.50 6.39 -3.41
N LEU A 359 5.21 5.61 -4.45
CA LEU A 359 4.21 4.54 -4.43
C LEU A 359 4.89 3.16 -4.61
N ALA A 360 6.09 2.98 -4.07
CA ALA A 360 6.82 1.71 -4.11
C ALA A 360 6.06 0.60 -3.37
N ASP A 361 5.43 0.93 -2.24
CA ASP A 361 4.75 -0.05 -1.38
C ASP A 361 3.44 -0.59 -1.97
N ARG A 362 2.94 0.01 -3.05
CA ARG A 362 1.80 -0.52 -3.83
C ARG A 362 2.14 -1.79 -4.61
N ASP A 363 3.43 -2.09 -4.81
CA ASP A 363 3.92 -3.33 -5.42
C ASP A 363 5.07 -3.93 -4.61
N PRO A 364 4.77 -4.44 -3.39
CA PRO A 364 5.81 -4.87 -2.46
C PRO A 364 6.56 -6.10 -2.98
N ARG A 365 5.94 -6.89 -3.87
CA ARG A 365 6.58 -8.07 -4.48
C ARG A 365 7.67 -7.66 -5.46
N GLU A 366 7.39 -6.70 -6.34
CA GLU A 366 8.37 -6.22 -7.32
C GLU A 366 9.54 -5.50 -6.64
N VAL A 367 9.26 -4.72 -5.58
CA VAL A 367 10.29 -4.06 -4.76
C VAL A 367 11.14 -5.08 -4.02
N GLU A 368 10.54 -6.13 -3.43
CA GLU A 368 11.30 -7.19 -2.77
C GLU A 368 12.15 -7.99 -3.77
N ALA A 369 11.63 -8.28 -4.97
CA ALA A 369 12.40 -8.91 -6.04
C ALA A 369 13.60 -8.05 -6.45
N ALA A 370 13.44 -6.72 -6.57
CA ALA A 370 14.53 -5.79 -6.81
C ALA A 370 15.60 -5.81 -5.70
N ARG A 371 15.18 -5.87 -4.43
CA ARG A 371 16.09 -6.01 -3.28
C ARG A 371 16.85 -7.34 -3.33
N MET A 372 16.18 -8.44 -3.63
CA MET A 372 16.79 -9.77 -3.72
C MET A 372 17.73 -9.89 -4.91
N ALA A 373 17.38 -9.34 -6.06
CA ALA A 373 18.27 -9.27 -7.22
C ALA A 373 19.57 -8.52 -6.88
N THR A 374 19.46 -7.38 -6.19
CA THR A 374 20.63 -6.62 -5.73
C THR A 374 21.46 -7.42 -4.71
N ARG A 375 20.83 -8.18 -3.81
CA ARG A 375 21.54 -9.08 -2.88
C ARG A 375 22.28 -10.20 -3.61
N LEU A 376 21.70 -10.81 -4.65
CA LEU A 376 22.39 -11.80 -5.48
C LEU A 376 23.59 -11.19 -6.21
N VAL A 377 23.44 -9.98 -6.76
CA VAL A 377 24.57 -9.25 -7.36
C VAL A 377 25.69 -9.03 -6.35
N ARG A 378 25.35 -8.62 -5.12
CA ARG A 378 26.34 -8.48 -4.04
C ARG A 378 27.03 -9.79 -3.72
N TRP A 379 26.25 -10.87 -3.57
CA TRP A 379 26.75 -12.20 -3.25
C TRP A 379 27.70 -12.71 -4.33
N LEU A 380 27.31 -12.65 -5.61
CA LEU A 380 28.16 -13.03 -6.75
C LEU A 380 29.45 -12.20 -6.89
N GLY A 381 29.46 -10.98 -6.33
CA GLY A 381 30.63 -10.10 -6.31
C GLY A 381 31.49 -10.24 -5.05
N CYS A 382 31.10 -11.06 -4.07
CA CYS A 382 31.90 -11.36 -2.90
C CYS A 382 32.96 -12.41 -3.22
N GLU A 383 34.03 -12.43 -2.43
CA GLU A 383 34.95 -13.56 -2.45
C GLU A 383 34.24 -14.79 -1.86
N HIS A 384 34.24 -15.88 -2.62
CA HIS A 384 33.69 -17.16 -2.18
C HIS A 384 34.85 -18.06 -1.74
N PRO A 385 35.14 -18.17 -0.43
CA PRO A 385 36.22 -19.03 0.03
C PRO A 385 35.90 -20.49 -0.33
N THR A 386 36.91 -21.23 -0.79
CA THR A 386 36.77 -22.67 -1.01
C THR A 386 36.86 -23.39 0.34
N PRO A 387 35.77 -24.01 0.83
CA PRO A 387 35.81 -24.74 2.09
C PRO A 387 36.74 -25.96 2.00
N ALA A 388 37.55 -26.18 3.03
CA ALA A 388 38.48 -27.30 3.12
C ALA A 388 37.82 -28.59 3.64
N SER A 389 36.66 -28.48 4.28
CA SER A 389 35.94 -29.61 4.88
C SER A 389 34.43 -29.50 4.70
N LEU A 390 33.73 -30.64 4.86
CA LEU A 390 32.26 -30.65 4.85
C LEU A 390 31.68 -29.71 5.91
N GLY A 391 32.29 -29.66 7.11
CA GLY A 391 31.83 -28.77 8.17
C GLY A 391 31.85 -27.30 7.76
N GLU A 392 32.93 -26.87 7.09
CA GLU A 392 33.02 -25.52 6.53
C GLU A 392 31.99 -25.28 5.43
N SER A 393 31.73 -26.25 4.55
CA SER A 393 30.68 -26.14 3.51
C SER A 393 29.28 -25.94 4.11
N LEU A 394 28.95 -26.67 5.18
CA LEU A 394 27.67 -26.54 5.89
C LEU A 394 27.55 -25.18 6.61
N HIS A 395 28.64 -24.68 7.20
CA HIS A 395 28.67 -23.34 7.81
C HIS A 395 28.55 -22.23 6.77
N LEU A 396 29.24 -22.32 5.63
CA LEU A 396 29.07 -21.37 4.52
C LEU A 396 27.63 -21.39 4.02
N GLN A 397 26.99 -22.55 3.95
CA GLN A 397 25.57 -22.63 3.60
C GLN A 397 24.67 -21.87 4.60
N ALA A 398 24.99 -21.86 5.89
CA ALA A 398 24.26 -21.09 6.89
C ALA A 398 24.61 -19.59 6.90
N ASP A 399 25.88 -19.25 6.68
CA ASP A 399 26.40 -17.89 6.74
C ASP A 399 25.86 -17.05 5.56
N ASP A 400 25.91 -17.57 4.33
CA ASP A 400 25.47 -16.86 3.12
C ASP A 400 24.56 -17.67 2.18
N GLY A 401 24.70 -19.00 2.14
CA GLY A 401 24.02 -19.86 1.16
C GLY A 401 22.50 -19.83 1.26
N GLY A 402 21.95 -19.94 2.48
CA GLY A 402 20.50 -19.83 2.71
C GLY A 402 19.92 -18.47 2.32
N TRP A 403 20.71 -17.39 2.46
CA TRP A 403 20.33 -16.05 1.99
C TRP A 403 20.35 -15.97 0.46
N ALA A 404 21.35 -16.56 -0.19
CA ALA A 404 21.43 -16.66 -1.64
C ALA A 404 20.27 -17.50 -2.21
N ASP A 405 19.95 -18.64 -1.60
CA ASP A 405 18.85 -19.51 -2.02
C ASP A 405 17.49 -18.80 -1.87
N ARG A 406 17.33 -17.98 -0.83
CA ARG A 406 16.14 -17.12 -0.66
C ARG A 406 16.05 -16.08 -1.77
N ALA A 407 17.13 -15.35 -2.02
CA ALA A 407 17.14 -14.31 -3.03
C ALA A 407 16.92 -14.90 -4.43
N LEU A 408 17.52 -16.05 -4.72
CA LEU A 408 17.31 -16.83 -5.95
C LEU A 408 15.86 -17.25 -6.10
N ALA A 409 15.23 -17.77 -5.04
CA ALA A 409 13.82 -18.14 -5.07
C ALA A 409 12.89 -16.95 -5.38
N THR A 410 13.15 -15.78 -4.81
CA THR A 410 12.38 -14.56 -5.11
C THR A 410 12.60 -14.07 -6.53
N VAL A 411 13.84 -14.05 -7.02
CA VAL A 411 14.13 -13.62 -8.41
C VAL A 411 13.54 -14.61 -9.43
N TRP A 412 13.46 -15.89 -9.08
CA TRP A 412 12.91 -16.94 -9.94
C TRP A 412 11.42 -16.77 -10.25
N THR A 413 10.63 -16.16 -9.35
CA THR A 413 9.20 -15.88 -9.63
C THR A 413 9.03 -14.88 -10.78
N GLY A 414 10.08 -14.11 -11.09
CA GLY A 414 10.13 -13.22 -12.24
C GLY A 414 9.40 -11.90 -12.03
N SER A 415 9.24 -11.18 -13.15
CA SER A 415 8.54 -9.89 -13.25
C SER A 415 7.61 -9.94 -14.46
N ALA A 416 6.49 -9.20 -14.39
CA ALA A 416 5.62 -9.01 -15.54
C ALA A 416 6.25 -8.11 -16.62
N ILE A 417 7.33 -7.39 -16.31
CA ILE A 417 8.05 -6.51 -17.24
C ILE A 417 9.08 -7.36 -18.01
N PRO A 418 8.97 -7.51 -19.35
CA PRO A 418 9.81 -8.45 -20.10
C PRO A 418 11.32 -8.19 -19.99
N ALA A 419 11.74 -6.92 -19.99
CA ALA A 419 13.15 -6.56 -19.84
C ALA A 419 13.72 -6.97 -18.47
N VAL A 420 12.93 -6.77 -17.41
CA VAL A 420 13.28 -7.13 -16.03
C VAL A 420 13.35 -8.65 -15.88
N ALA A 421 12.34 -9.36 -16.39
CA ALA A 421 12.31 -10.83 -16.39
C ALA A 421 13.54 -11.43 -17.10
N ALA A 422 14.00 -10.82 -18.19
CA ALA A 422 15.20 -11.27 -18.90
C ALA A 422 16.48 -11.06 -18.09
N ALA A 423 16.63 -9.93 -17.41
CA ALA A 423 17.78 -9.67 -16.53
C ALA A 423 17.78 -10.61 -15.31
N TYR A 424 16.62 -10.80 -14.69
CA TYR A 424 16.43 -11.72 -13.56
C TYR A 424 16.76 -13.17 -13.92
N ARG A 425 16.35 -13.63 -15.11
CA ARG A 425 16.73 -14.97 -15.60
C ARG A 425 18.25 -15.15 -15.70
N ARG A 426 18.97 -14.20 -16.33
CA ARG A 426 20.44 -14.26 -16.42
C ARG A 426 21.12 -14.25 -15.06
N LEU A 427 20.62 -13.40 -14.15
CA LEU A 427 21.12 -13.33 -12.78
C LEU A 427 20.90 -14.65 -12.04
N ALA A 428 19.68 -15.22 -12.15
CA ALA A 428 19.33 -16.49 -11.53
C ALA A 428 20.17 -17.65 -12.07
N GLU A 429 20.40 -17.72 -13.39
CA GLU A 429 21.26 -18.73 -14.03
C GLU A 429 22.71 -18.64 -13.51
N ARG A 430 23.25 -17.42 -13.37
CA ARG A 430 24.61 -17.22 -12.84
C ARG A 430 24.71 -17.62 -11.36
N ALA A 431 23.72 -17.23 -10.54
CA ALA A 431 23.67 -17.61 -9.14
C ALA A 431 23.50 -19.12 -8.94
N ALA A 432 22.66 -19.77 -9.75
CA ALA A 432 22.47 -21.22 -9.71
C ALA A 432 23.75 -21.98 -10.09
N ALA A 433 24.55 -21.48 -11.06
CA ALA A 433 25.83 -22.09 -11.42
C ALA A 433 26.86 -22.02 -10.28
N GLU A 434 26.93 -20.89 -9.57
CA GLU A 434 27.78 -20.74 -8.39
C GLU A 434 27.32 -21.67 -7.25
N ARG A 435 26.01 -21.75 -7.00
CA ARG A 435 25.43 -22.69 -6.02
C ARG A 435 25.74 -24.16 -6.35
N ALA A 436 25.61 -24.56 -7.61
CA ALA A 436 25.92 -25.91 -8.07
C ALA A 436 27.39 -26.29 -7.85
N THR A 437 28.32 -25.32 -7.99
CA THR A 437 29.74 -25.55 -7.72
C THR A 437 29.98 -25.86 -6.23
N ARG A 438 29.25 -25.18 -5.33
CA ARG A 438 29.32 -25.47 -3.89
C ARG A 438 28.70 -26.81 -3.54
N ASP A 439 27.58 -27.17 -4.17
CA ASP A 439 26.94 -28.47 -3.95
C ASP A 439 27.82 -29.64 -4.43
N ASP A 440 28.49 -29.51 -5.58
CA ASP A 440 29.44 -30.52 -6.09
C ASP A 440 30.63 -30.72 -5.13
N LEU A 441 31.25 -29.62 -4.67
CA LEU A 441 32.35 -29.68 -3.72
C LEU A 441 31.93 -30.33 -2.39
N ALA A 442 30.79 -29.91 -1.84
CA ALA A 442 30.26 -30.47 -0.59
C ALA A 442 29.90 -31.95 -0.72
N ALA A 443 29.34 -32.37 -1.85
CA ALA A 443 29.07 -33.77 -2.14
C ALA A 443 30.37 -34.58 -2.22
N GLY A 444 31.41 -34.07 -2.89
CA GLY A 444 32.73 -34.69 -2.90
C GLY A 444 33.34 -34.84 -1.51
N GLN A 445 33.23 -33.80 -0.66
CA GLN A 445 33.68 -33.85 0.73
C GLN A 445 32.88 -34.84 1.57
N LEU A 446 31.56 -34.94 1.35
CA LEU A 446 30.69 -35.91 2.00
C LEU A 446 31.08 -37.35 1.66
N ALA A 447 31.40 -37.63 0.39
CA ALA A 447 31.90 -38.93 -0.02
C ALA A 447 33.29 -39.25 0.56
N ALA A 448 34.18 -38.26 0.61
CA ALA A 448 35.56 -38.43 1.08
C ALA A 448 35.65 -38.62 2.60
N ALA A 449 34.84 -37.89 3.37
CA ALA A 449 34.79 -38.03 4.82
C ALA A 449 34.19 -39.38 5.26
N GLY A 450 33.36 -39.98 4.40
CA GLY A 450 32.47 -41.06 4.82
C GLY A 450 31.31 -40.52 5.66
N ALA A 451 30.26 -41.32 5.76
CA ALA A 451 29.11 -41.02 6.61
C ALA A 451 29.16 -41.92 7.86
N ASP A 452 30.32 -41.99 8.50
CA ASP A 452 30.56 -42.74 9.74
C ASP A 452 30.35 -41.86 10.99
N ASP A 453 30.69 -42.38 12.17
CA ASP A 453 30.48 -41.69 13.46
C ASP A 453 31.40 -40.46 13.65
N ASP A 454 32.42 -40.28 12.81
CA ASP A 454 33.30 -39.11 12.82
C ASP A 454 32.57 -37.89 12.26
N VAL A 455 32.15 -37.02 13.18
CA VAL A 455 31.38 -35.82 12.89
C VAL A 455 32.26 -34.74 12.26
N PRO A 456 31.82 -34.07 11.18
CA PRO A 456 32.51 -32.89 10.67
C PRO A 456 32.68 -31.82 11.77
N SER A 457 33.89 -31.29 11.91
CA SER A 457 34.19 -30.29 12.94
C SER A 457 33.21 -29.11 12.92
N GLY A 458 32.73 -28.72 14.10
CA GLY A 458 31.82 -27.59 14.27
C GLY A 458 30.37 -27.83 13.84
N VAL A 459 29.99 -29.06 13.47
CA VAL A 459 28.63 -29.43 13.06
C VAL A 459 28.04 -30.44 14.03
N VAL A 460 26.73 -30.36 14.29
CA VAL A 460 26.03 -31.31 15.16
C VAL A 460 25.34 -32.39 14.31
N PRO A 461 25.58 -33.69 14.49
CA PRO A 461 24.76 -34.71 13.84
C PRO A 461 23.31 -34.57 14.33
N VAL A 462 22.34 -34.66 13.43
CA VAL A 462 20.93 -34.43 13.81
C VAL A 462 20.46 -35.38 14.92
N GLU A 463 20.97 -36.61 14.94
CA GLU A 463 20.72 -37.63 15.96
C GLU A 463 21.28 -37.28 17.35
N ARG A 464 22.20 -36.32 17.44
CA ARG A 464 22.80 -35.82 18.68
C ARG A 464 22.27 -34.45 19.11
N LEU A 465 21.43 -33.80 18.31
CA LEU A 465 20.93 -32.45 18.57
C LEU A 465 20.26 -32.32 19.95
N LEU A 466 19.50 -33.34 20.37
CA LEU A 466 18.89 -33.35 21.70
C LEU A 466 19.94 -33.36 22.82
N ALA A 467 21.01 -34.15 22.67
CA ALA A 467 22.05 -34.30 23.67
C ALA A 467 23.02 -33.12 23.71
N ASP A 468 23.42 -32.61 22.54
CA ASP A 468 24.49 -31.62 22.42
C ASP A 468 23.95 -30.17 22.44
N VAL A 469 22.67 -29.94 22.13
CA VAL A 469 22.06 -28.59 22.10
C VAL A 469 20.92 -28.44 23.11
N VAL A 470 19.90 -29.30 23.04
CA VAL A 470 18.69 -29.12 23.87
C VAL A 470 18.97 -29.44 25.34
N HIS A 471 19.74 -30.50 25.63
CA HIS A 471 20.03 -30.94 26.99
C HIS A 471 20.83 -29.91 27.82
N PRO A 472 21.88 -29.25 27.28
CA PRO A 472 22.56 -28.16 27.98
C PRO A 472 21.63 -26.96 28.27
N ILE A 473 20.78 -26.57 27.31
CA ILE A 473 19.87 -25.42 27.46
C ILE A 473 18.78 -25.73 28.50
N GLN A 474 18.20 -26.95 28.49
CA GLN A 474 17.13 -27.32 29.43
C GLN A 474 17.59 -27.26 30.90
N ALA A 475 18.90 -27.38 31.16
CA ALA A 475 19.46 -27.26 32.50
C ALA A 475 19.40 -25.81 33.03
N LYS A 476 19.28 -24.81 32.14
CA LYS A 476 19.23 -23.39 32.47
C LYS A 476 17.82 -22.81 32.37
N ALA A 477 17.04 -23.20 31.36
CA ALA A 477 15.68 -22.71 31.14
C ALA A 477 14.78 -23.81 30.55
N PRO A 478 13.46 -23.79 30.76
CA PRO A 478 12.58 -24.72 30.05
C PRO A 478 12.62 -24.44 28.55
N VAL A 479 12.59 -25.49 27.72
CA VAL A 479 12.71 -25.41 26.26
C VAL A 479 11.39 -25.79 25.60
N LEU A 480 11.05 -25.09 24.53
CA LEU A 480 10.12 -25.56 23.50
C LEU A 480 10.96 -25.92 22.27
N LEU A 481 11.06 -27.22 21.95
CA LEU A 481 11.69 -27.71 20.74
C LEU A 481 10.64 -27.75 19.64
N VAL A 482 10.84 -26.98 18.57
CA VAL A 482 9.99 -26.97 17.39
C VAL A 482 10.77 -27.54 16.22
N VAL A 483 10.36 -28.70 15.73
CA VAL A 483 10.91 -29.34 14.53
C VAL A 483 9.99 -29.02 13.35
N LEU A 484 10.50 -28.25 12.39
CA LEU A 484 9.82 -27.94 11.14
C LEU A 484 10.26 -28.96 10.08
N ASP A 485 9.45 -29.97 9.80
CA ASP A 485 9.77 -31.06 8.86
C ASP A 485 10.09 -30.52 7.46
N GLY A 486 11.27 -30.84 6.94
CA GLY A 486 11.73 -30.38 5.64
C GLY A 486 12.16 -28.91 5.57
N MET A 487 12.38 -28.20 6.68
CA MET A 487 12.86 -26.81 6.65
C MET A 487 14.32 -26.70 6.20
N SER A 488 14.55 -26.11 5.02
CA SER A 488 15.88 -25.72 4.55
C SER A 488 16.35 -24.39 5.15
N LEU A 489 17.65 -24.08 5.05
CA LEU A 489 18.22 -22.81 5.52
C LEU A 489 17.62 -21.58 4.84
N ARG A 490 17.15 -21.71 3.59
CA ARG A 490 16.35 -20.69 2.90
C ARG A 490 15.11 -20.31 3.72
N VAL A 491 14.33 -21.32 4.09
CA VAL A 491 13.08 -21.12 4.84
C VAL A 491 13.39 -20.63 6.25
N ALA A 492 14.39 -21.21 6.90
CA ALA A 492 14.83 -20.80 8.22
C ALA A 492 15.24 -19.32 8.28
N THR A 493 15.94 -18.84 7.26
CA THR A 493 16.35 -17.45 7.11
C THR A 493 15.16 -16.49 7.00
N GLU A 494 14.12 -16.90 6.27
CA GLU A 494 12.90 -16.10 6.15
C GLU A 494 12.09 -16.07 7.44
N LEU A 495 11.86 -17.24 8.04
CA LEU A 495 11.11 -17.35 9.30
C LEU A 495 11.82 -16.61 10.43
N THR A 496 13.13 -16.76 10.57
CA THR A 496 13.87 -16.12 11.67
C THR A 496 13.72 -14.60 11.63
N GLN A 497 13.82 -13.98 10.45
CA GLN A 497 13.57 -12.53 10.34
C GLN A 497 12.19 -12.14 10.87
N ASN A 498 11.14 -12.90 10.52
CA ASN A 498 9.79 -12.63 11.02
C ASN A 498 9.64 -12.90 12.53
N VAL A 499 10.40 -13.85 13.08
CA VAL A 499 10.39 -14.13 14.52
C VAL A 499 11.07 -13.00 15.30
N LEU A 500 12.17 -12.45 14.79
CA LEU A 500 12.86 -11.31 15.40
C LEU A 500 11.95 -10.07 15.47
N ASP A 501 11.11 -9.84 14.45
CA ASP A 501 10.10 -8.76 14.46
C ASP A 501 9.05 -8.91 15.58
N LEU A 502 8.90 -10.11 16.18
CA LEU A 502 8.04 -10.35 17.34
C LEU A 502 8.74 -10.09 18.69
N GLY A 503 9.98 -9.61 18.68
CA GLY A 503 10.76 -9.30 19.88
C GLY A 503 11.60 -10.45 20.42
N TRP A 504 11.70 -11.56 19.69
CA TRP A 504 12.67 -12.62 20.00
C TRP A 504 14.08 -12.18 19.59
N THR A 505 15.09 -12.71 20.29
CA THR A 505 16.49 -12.59 19.89
C THR A 505 17.04 -13.97 19.54
N GLU A 506 17.71 -14.08 18.39
CA GLU A 506 18.49 -15.28 18.07
C GLU A 506 19.80 -15.26 18.84
N LEU A 507 20.04 -16.34 19.58
CA LEU A 507 21.29 -16.60 20.26
C LEU A 507 22.16 -17.50 19.39
N VAL A 508 23.46 -17.22 19.36
CA VAL A 508 24.45 -18.02 18.64
C VAL A 508 25.47 -18.58 19.63
N PRO A 509 26.16 -19.70 19.32
CA PRO A 509 27.26 -20.17 20.14
C PRO A 509 28.32 -19.08 20.30
N GLY A 510 28.63 -18.71 21.53
CA GLY A 510 29.53 -17.60 21.85
C GLY A 510 30.97 -17.82 21.40
N GLU A 511 31.38 -19.07 21.18
CA GLU A 511 32.71 -19.41 20.65
C GLU A 511 32.86 -19.04 19.17
N THR A 512 31.80 -19.24 18.38
CA THR A 512 31.84 -19.00 16.93
C THR A 512 31.24 -17.66 16.55
N GLY A 513 30.25 -17.16 17.31
CA GLY A 513 29.45 -16.00 16.95
C GLY A 513 28.61 -16.21 15.68
N ARG A 514 28.37 -17.47 15.28
CA ARG A 514 27.69 -17.84 14.03
C ARG A 514 26.56 -18.82 14.30
N ARG A 515 25.52 -18.81 13.46
CA ARG A 515 24.41 -19.77 13.57
C ARG A 515 24.94 -21.21 13.57
N ALA A 516 24.44 -22.02 14.50
CA ALA A 516 24.78 -23.44 14.53
C ALA A 516 24.06 -24.20 13.40
N VAL A 517 24.73 -25.23 12.90
CA VAL A 517 24.18 -26.13 11.88
C VAL A 517 24.27 -27.58 12.33
N ALA A 518 23.32 -28.36 11.86
CA ALA A 518 23.33 -29.80 11.99
C ALA A 518 23.44 -30.50 10.63
N LEU A 519 23.91 -31.73 10.64
CA LEU A 519 24.00 -32.59 9.46
C LEU A 519 22.91 -33.66 9.55
N SER A 520 22.03 -33.72 8.54
CA SER A 520 20.97 -34.73 8.45
C SER A 520 21.54 -36.16 8.44
N VAL A 521 20.69 -37.13 8.75
CA VAL A 521 20.98 -38.55 8.45
C VAL A 521 20.87 -38.74 6.94
N LEU A 522 21.54 -39.75 6.38
CA LEU A 522 21.52 -40.07 4.96
C LEU A 522 20.76 -41.37 4.69
N PRO A 523 19.99 -41.46 3.59
CA PRO A 523 19.44 -40.35 2.80
C PRO A 523 18.66 -39.34 3.66
N SER A 524 18.64 -38.06 3.25
CA SER A 524 18.04 -36.96 4.00
C SER A 524 16.49 -36.96 3.92
N VAL A 525 15.88 -38.02 4.47
CA VAL A 525 14.43 -38.24 4.50
C VAL A 525 13.90 -38.28 5.92
N THR A 526 12.64 -37.90 6.10
CA THR A 526 11.97 -37.83 7.41
C THR A 526 12.06 -39.12 8.21
N ALA A 527 11.85 -40.27 7.57
CA ALA A 527 11.86 -41.58 8.23
C ALA A 527 13.21 -41.94 8.87
N TYR A 528 14.30 -41.30 8.43
CA TYR A 528 15.64 -41.47 8.98
C TYR A 528 16.03 -40.29 9.86
N SER A 529 15.99 -39.07 9.33
CA SER A 529 16.50 -37.89 10.04
C SER A 529 15.62 -37.47 11.22
N ARG A 530 14.30 -37.35 11.04
CA ARG A 530 13.40 -36.91 12.13
C ARG A 530 13.32 -37.93 13.24
N THR A 531 13.21 -39.20 12.87
CA THR A 531 13.22 -40.28 13.86
C THR A 531 14.55 -40.32 14.61
N SER A 532 15.68 -40.15 13.93
CA SER A 532 16.98 -40.15 14.63
C SER A 532 17.13 -38.94 15.57
N LEU A 533 16.67 -37.75 15.15
CA LEU A 533 16.60 -36.54 15.99
C LEU A 533 15.78 -36.80 17.25
N LEU A 534 14.51 -37.18 17.08
CA LEU A 534 13.54 -37.28 18.19
C LEU A 534 13.77 -38.50 19.09
N THR A 535 14.61 -39.45 18.67
CA THR A 535 14.97 -40.62 19.47
C THR A 535 16.41 -40.62 20.01
N GLY A 536 17.21 -39.60 19.65
CA GLY A 536 18.56 -39.40 20.17
C GLY A 536 19.60 -40.41 19.66
N GLY A 537 19.41 -40.96 18.47
CA GLY A 537 20.34 -41.93 17.87
C GLY A 537 19.89 -42.43 16.51
N LEU A 538 20.83 -42.93 15.70
CA LEU A 538 20.61 -43.41 14.33
C LEU A 538 19.53 -44.49 14.26
N ARG A 539 18.38 -44.18 13.66
CA ARG A 539 17.22 -45.07 13.60
C ARG A 539 16.27 -44.69 12.48
N ALA A 540 15.78 -45.71 11.78
CA ALA A 540 14.61 -45.60 10.92
C ALA A 540 13.31 -45.79 11.71
N GLY A 541 12.28 -45.00 11.43
CA GLY A 541 10.99 -45.16 12.09
C GLY A 541 9.89 -44.24 11.57
N THR A 542 8.91 -44.03 12.44
CA THR A 542 7.67 -43.29 12.16
C THR A 542 7.32 -42.41 13.35
N GLN A 543 6.29 -41.58 13.20
CA GLN A 543 5.69 -40.78 14.27
C GLN A 543 5.37 -41.62 15.54
N ALA A 544 4.95 -42.88 15.40
CA ALA A 544 4.69 -43.75 16.55
C ALA A 544 5.98 -44.11 17.31
N THR A 545 7.09 -44.28 16.59
CA THR A 545 8.42 -44.51 17.17
C THR A 545 8.90 -43.26 17.91
N GLU A 546 8.68 -42.08 17.35
CA GLU A 546 9.05 -40.79 17.91
C GLU A 546 8.28 -40.52 19.21
N LYS A 547 6.94 -40.63 19.18
CA LYS A 547 6.06 -40.43 20.35
C LYS A 547 6.33 -41.38 21.51
N SER A 548 6.74 -42.62 21.22
CA SER A 548 7.02 -43.61 22.28
C SER A 548 8.36 -43.40 22.97
N ARG A 549 9.36 -42.83 22.28
CA ARG A 549 10.74 -42.71 22.79
C ARG A 549 11.10 -41.33 23.31
N PHE A 550 10.59 -40.26 22.68
CA PHE A 550 10.92 -38.89 23.08
C PHE A 550 10.62 -38.61 24.57
N PRO A 551 9.48 -39.02 25.16
CA PRO A 551 9.21 -38.77 26.57
C PRO A 551 10.18 -39.47 27.52
N ALA A 552 10.69 -40.65 27.14
CA ALA A 552 11.68 -41.38 27.94
C ALA A 552 13.05 -40.68 27.92
N LEU A 553 13.39 -40.00 26.83
CA LEU A 553 14.66 -39.31 26.64
C LEU A 553 14.66 -37.89 27.24
N MET A 554 13.58 -37.14 27.03
CA MET A 554 13.51 -35.71 27.36
C MET A 554 12.64 -35.39 28.57
N HIS A 555 11.99 -36.41 29.17
CA HIS A 555 11.08 -36.26 30.31
C HIS A 555 9.98 -35.20 30.06
N GLY A 556 9.44 -35.18 28.84
CA GLY A 556 8.43 -34.22 28.41
C GLY A 556 7.62 -34.69 27.20
N PRO A 557 6.48 -34.06 26.93
CA PRO A 557 5.58 -34.49 25.85
C PRO A 557 6.12 -34.11 24.47
N LEU A 558 5.70 -34.89 23.47
CA LEU A 558 5.91 -34.63 22.04
C LEU A 558 4.55 -34.55 21.33
N PHE A 559 4.30 -33.43 20.66
CA PHE A 559 3.09 -33.18 19.89
C PHE A 559 3.39 -33.16 18.39
N HIS A 560 2.50 -33.72 17.60
CA HIS A 560 2.53 -33.69 16.13
C HIS A 560 1.24 -33.04 15.59
N LYS A 561 1.16 -32.88 14.27
CA LYS A 561 0.03 -32.30 13.53
C LYS A 561 -1.36 -32.61 14.10
N ASP A 562 -1.67 -33.89 14.34
CA ASP A 562 -2.99 -34.28 14.83
C ASP A 562 -3.28 -33.84 16.27
N ASP A 563 -2.23 -33.71 17.09
CA ASP A 563 -2.34 -33.23 18.46
C ASP A 563 -2.48 -31.69 18.55
N LEU A 564 -2.30 -30.97 17.43
CA LEU A 564 -2.40 -29.51 17.34
C LEU A 564 -3.76 -29.03 16.83
N ARG A 565 -4.68 -29.96 16.54
CA ARG A 565 -6.05 -29.63 16.08
C ARG A 565 -6.86 -29.00 17.21
N ALA A 566 -6.96 -27.68 17.20
CA ALA A 566 -7.66 -26.91 18.21
C ALA A 566 -9.20 -26.92 18.00
N PRO A 567 -10.00 -26.87 19.08
CA PRO A 567 -11.44 -26.65 18.98
C PRO A 567 -11.74 -25.23 18.45
N ALA A 568 -12.99 -25.01 18.01
CA ALA A 568 -13.44 -23.72 17.53
C ALA A 568 -13.15 -22.60 18.55
N GLY A 569 -12.60 -21.48 18.08
CA GLY A 569 -12.24 -20.33 18.92
C GLY A 569 -10.88 -20.42 19.63
N SER A 570 -10.12 -21.50 19.47
CA SER A 570 -8.78 -21.66 20.05
C SER A 570 -7.70 -21.77 18.98
N LEU A 571 -6.52 -21.17 19.21
CA LEU A 571 -5.36 -21.25 18.31
C LEU A 571 -4.52 -22.52 18.51
N LEU A 572 -4.51 -23.04 19.74
CA LEU A 572 -3.85 -24.27 20.15
C LEU A 572 -4.78 -25.09 21.07
N PRO A 573 -4.67 -26.43 21.09
CA PRO A 573 -5.40 -27.25 22.05
C PRO A 573 -4.94 -27.00 23.49
N GLN A 574 -5.86 -27.09 24.45
CA GLN A 574 -5.57 -26.86 25.87
C GLN A 574 -4.42 -27.74 26.39
N ALA A 575 -4.34 -29.00 25.97
CA ALA A 575 -3.27 -29.91 26.38
C ALA A 575 -1.85 -29.43 25.97
N VAL A 576 -1.75 -28.74 24.82
CA VAL A 576 -0.48 -28.17 24.34
C VAL A 576 -0.15 -26.91 25.13
N GLU A 577 -1.12 -26.03 25.34
CA GLU A 577 -0.97 -24.82 26.16
C GLU A 577 -0.57 -25.16 27.60
N ASP A 578 -1.22 -26.16 28.23
CA ASP A 578 -0.91 -26.62 29.58
C ASP A 578 0.50 -27.22 29.66
N ALA A 579 0.89 -28.00 28.65
CA ALA A 579 2.24 -28.57 28.59
C ALA A 579 3.31 -27.48 28.50
N ILE A 580 3.06 -26.44 27.69
CA ILE A 580 3.95 -25.28 27.54
C ILE A 580 3.97 -24.43 28.83
N ALA A 581 2.82 -24.16 29.43
CA ALA A 581 2.73 -23.38 30.66
C ALA A 581 3.38 -24.08 31.87
N ASN A 582 3.32 -25.43 31.91
CA ASN A 582 3.88 -26.20 33.01
C ASN A 582 5.41 -26.29 32.92
N THR A 583 6.10 -25.49 33.73
CA THR A 583 7.57 -25.44 33.78
C THR A 583 8.22 -26.71 34.37
N ALA A 584 7.45 -27.63 34.95
CA ALA A 584 7.96 -28.96 35.32
C ALA A 584 8.33 -29.78 34.08
N ASN A 585 7.64 -29.57 32.95
CA ASN A 585 8.07 -30.06 31.64
C ASN A 585 9.27 -29.24 31.18
N ARG A 586 10.49 -29.70 31.47
CA ARG A 586 11.72 -29.00 31.07
C ARG A 586 11.85 -28.90 29.55
N VAL A 587 11.29 -29.85 28.80
CA VAL A 587 11.22 -29.82 27.34
C VAL A 587 9.82 -30.18 26.90
N VAL A 588 9.31 -29.41 25.94
CA VAL A 588 8.10 -29.75 25.18
C VAL A 588 8.52 -29.82 23.72
N GLY A 589 8.27 -30.95 23.07
CA GLY A 589 8.54 -31.14 21.65
C GLY A 589 7.29 -30.90 20.81
N VAL A 590 7.43 -30.21 19.68
CA VAL A 590 6.38 -30.02 18.69
C VAL A 590 6.95 -30.23 17.29
N VAL A 591 6.27 -31.02 16.47
CA VAL A 591 6.61 -31.24 15.07
C VAL A 591 5.55 -30.62 14.18
N LEU A 592 5.98 -29.74 13.26
CA LEU A 592 5.12 -29.12 12.25
C LEU A 592 5.55 -29.58 10.85
N ASN A 593 4.61 -30.20 10.12
CA ASN A 593 4.89 -30.77 8.80
C ASN A 593 4.51 -29.84 7.64
N THR A 594 4.14 -28.59 7.92
CA THR A 594 3.56 -27.68 6.92
C THR A 594 4.47 -27.45 5.71
N ILE A 595 5.79 -27.50 5.87
CA ILE A 595 6.75 -27.31 4.78
C ILE A 595 6.80 -28.55 3.91
N ASP A 596 7.06 -29.73 4.48
CA ASP A 596 7.08 -31.00 3.76
C ASP A 596 5.75 -31.31 3.05
N ASP A 597 4.61 -31.11 3.73
CA ASP A 597 3.26 -31.27 3.14
C ASP A 597 3.07 -30.39 1.88
N ALA A 598 3.72 -29.23 1.81
CA ALA A 598 3.65 -28.34 0.66
C ALA A 598 4.54 -28.80 -0.51
N LEU A 599 5.61 -29.55 -0.24
CA LEU A 599 6.49 -30.11 -1.28
C LEU A 599 5.78 -31.16 -2.11
N ASP A 600 4.83 -31.89 -1.53
CA ASP A 600 4.02 -32.91 -2.19
C ASP A 600 2.91 -32.35 -3.09
N SER A 601 2.70 -31.03 -3.09
CA SER A 601 1.73 -30.38 -3.95
C SER A 601 2.23 -30.25 -5.41
N ASP A 602 1.30 -30.11 -6.35
CA ASP A 602 1.60 -29.93 -7.78
C ASP A 602 2.05 -28.51 -8.14
N ASP A 603 2.01 -27.56 -7.19
CA ASP A 603 2.31 -26.15 -7.42
C ASP A 603 3.65 -25.74 -6.79
N PRO A 604 4.74 -25.68 -7.58
CA PRO A 604 6.08 -25.27 -7.12
C PRO A 604 6.19 -23.78 -6.80
N ASP A 605 5.07 -23.03 -6.77
CA ASP A 605 5.07 -21.58 -6.66
C ASP A 605 6.02 -21.12 -5.56
N GLY A 606 6.85 -20.12 -5.90
CA GLY A 606 7.96 -19.55 -5.12
C GLY A 606 7.51 -19.08 -3.74
N THR A 607 7.24 -20.07 -2.90
CA THR A 607 6.41 -19.92 -1.72
C THR A 607 7.20 -19.14 -0.70
N ARG A 608 6.75 -17.91 -0.49
CA ARG A 608 7.18 -17.09 0.62
C ARG A 608 6.73 -17.77 1.92
N TRP A 609 7.67 -18.01 2.83
CA TRP A 609 7.41 -18.63 4.13
C TRP A 609 7.38 -17.56 5.21
N ASP A 610 6.21 -17.36 5.81
CA ASP A 610 6.06 -16.51 6.98
C ASP A 610 5.39 -17.27 8.14
N LEU A 611 5.30 -16.60 9.28
CA LEU A 611 4.69 -17.16 10.50
C LEU A 611 3.19 -17.43 10.37
N ASN A 612 2.52 -16.90 9.35
CA ASN A 612 1.11 -17.14 9.09
C ASN A 612 0.93 -18.37 8.18
N ARG A 613 1.89 -18.64 7.30
CA ARG A 613 1.90 -19.80 6.41
C ARG A 613 2.33 -21.09 7.10
N VAL A 614 3.25 -21.03 8.06
CA VAL A 614 3.57 -22.18 8.91
C VAL A 614 2.53 -22.30 10.02
N GLN A 615 1.59 -23.23 9.83
CA GLN A 615 0.46 -23.41 10.75
C GLN A 615 0.95 -23.65 12.18
N HIS A 616 0.30 -23.00 13.15
CA HIS A 616 0.60 -23.07 14.59
C HIS A 616 1.94 -22.47 15.07
N LEU A 617 2.87 -22.09 14.19
CA LEU A 617 4.17 -21.56 14.64
C LEU A 617 4.04 -20.27 15.45
N ARG A 618 3.28 -19.27 14.96
CA ARG A 618 3.04 -18.01 15.67
C ARG A 618 2.43 -18.22 17.08
N PRO A 619 1.32 -18.96 17.27
CA PRO A 619 0.78 -19.16 18.61
C PRO A 619 1.72 -19.96 19.53
N LEU A 620 2.47 -20.94 19.01
CA LEU A 620 3.48 -21.67 19.79
C LEU A 620 4.57 -20.73 20.32
N LEU A 621 5.10 -19.85 19.47
CA LEU A 621 6.06 -18.82 19.88
C LEU A 621 5.45 -17.91 20.95
N ASN A 622 4.23 -17.39 20.75
CA ASN A 622 3.57 -16.53 21.72
C ASN A 622 3.37 -17.21 23.09
N SER A 623 3.02 -18.51 23.10
CA SER A 623 2.87 -19.28 24.34
C SER A 623 4.23 -19.57 25.00
N ALA A 624 5.27 -19.86 24.23
CA ALA A 624 6.63 -20.04 24.74
C ALA A 624 7.17 -18.76 25.39
N GLY A 625 6.99 -17.60 24.75
CA GLY A 625 7.43 -16.30 25.28
C GLY A 625 6.74 -15.99 26.62
N ARG A 626 5.42 -16.18 26.70
CA ARG A 626 4.63 -16.03 27.94
C ARG A 626 5.11 -16.98 29.05
N ALA A 627 5.37 -18.25 28.72
CA ALA A 627 5.89 -19.25 29.66
C ALA A 627 7.38 -19.05 30.00
N GLY A 628 8.08 -18.13 29.34
CA GLY A 628 9.51 -17.88 29.55
C GLY A 628 10.42 -18.99 29.05
N ARG A 629 9.95 -19.80 28.09
CA ARG A 629 10.73 -20.87 27.47
C ARG A 629 11.73 -20.30 26.46
N VAL A 630 12.87 -20.95 26.36
CA VAL A 630 13.77 -20.83 25.22
C VAL A 630 13.17 -21.66 24.09
N VAL A 631 13.18 -21.15 22.86
CA VAL A 631 12.71 -21.91 21.70
C VAL A 631 13.93 -22.41 20.93
N VAL A 632 13.97 -23.72 20.69
CA VAL A 632 14.92 -24.31 19.72
C VAL A 632 14.12 -24.63 18.47
N LEU A 633 14.34 -23.87 17.41
CA LEU A 633 13.73 -24.06 16.11
C LEU A 633 14.73 -24.77 15.20
N THR A 634 14.38 -25.97 14.72
CA THR A 634 15.26 -26.81 13.90
C THR A 634 14.47 -27.54 12.81
N SER A 635 15.19 -28.19 11.91
CA SER A 635 14.63 -29.18 10.97
C SER A 635 15.17 -30.58 11.27
N ASP A 636 14.68 -31.55 10.51
CA ASP A 636 15.26 -32.88 10.35
C ASP A 636 16.12 -33.00 9.08
N HIS A 637 15.66 -32.41 7.97
CA HIS A 637 16.39 -32.20 6.73
C HIS A 637 15.88 -30.94 6.03
N GLY A 638 16.55 -30.51 4.96
CA GLY A 638 16.00 -29.48 4.08
C GLY A 638 15.43 -30.05 2.79
N HIS A 639 15.26 -29.20 1.77
CA HIS A 639 14.69 -29.57 0.48
C HIS A 639 15.24 -28.69 -0.64
N VAL A 640 15.19 -29.21 -1.86
CA VAL A 640 15.35 -28.46 -3.11
C VAL A 640 13.97 -28.18 -3.73
N VAL A 641 13.87 -27.13 -4.55
CA VAL A 641 12.63 -26.78 -5.26
C VAL A 641 12.71 -27.20 -6.72
N GLU A 642 11.61 -27.72 -7.26
CA GLU A 642 11.52 -28.12 -8.67
C GLU A 642 11.56 -26.90 -9.61
N ARG A 643 12.52 -26.90 -10.53
CA ARG A 643 12.83 -25.78 -11.44
C ARG A 643 13.11 -26.21 -12.89
N GLY A 644 12.44 -27.25 -13.37
CA GLY A 644 12.66 -27.85 -14.68
C GLY A 644 13.77 -28.90 -14.67
N GLY A 645 13.85 -29.71 -13.62
CA GLY A 645 14.91 -30.71 -13.44
C GLY A 645 14.83 -31.90 -14.41
N GLU A 646 15.98 -32.54 -14.64
CA GLU A 646 16.12 -33.81 -15.36
C GLU A 646 15.44 -34.95 -14.59
N TYR A 647 14.55 -35.67 -15.28
CA TYR A 647 13.98 -36.91 -14.79
C TYR A 647 14.80 -38.11 -15.26
N ARG A 648 15.40 -38.82 -14.31
CA ARG A 648 16.21 -40.02 -14.55
C ARG A 648 15.62 -41.21 -13.81
N PRO A 649 14.52 -41.83 -14.26
CA PRO A 649 13.87 -42.90 -13.51
C PRO A 649 14.79 -44.11 -13.30
N MET A 650 14.75 -44.68 -12.11
CA MET A 650 15.53 -45.87 -11.76
C MET A 650 14.70 -46.83 -10.90
N ALA A 651 14.75 -48.13 -11.19
CA ALA A 651 14.03 -49.13 -10.41
C ALA A 651 14.54 -49.16 -8.95
N GLY A 652 13.61 -49.12 -7.98
CA GLY A 652 13.92 -49.11 -6.55
C GLY A 652 14.55 -47.80 -6.05
N SER A 653 14.54 -46.74 -6.85
CA SER A 653 14.91 -45.40 -6.39
C SER A 653 13.77 -44.71 -5.66
N GLU A 654 14.15 -43.86 -4.73
CA GLU A 654 13.30 -42.82 -4.17
C GLU A 654 13.54 -41.52 -4.95
N VAL A 655 12.85 -40.43 -4.58
CA VAL A 655 12.82 -39.21 -5.39
C VAL A 655 14.20 -38.60 -5.66
N ARG A 656 15.10 -38.63 -4.66
CA ARG A 656 16.43 -37.99 -4.69
C ARG A 656 17.59 -38.94 -4.39
N TRP A 657 17.33 -40.23 -4.23
CA TRP A 657 18.39 -41.22 -4.03
C TRP A 657 18.02 -42.58 -4.61
N ARG A 658 19.03 -43.39 -4.89
CA ARG A 658 18.88 -44.74 -5.42
C ARG A 658 19.85 -45.74 -4.76
N PRO A 659 19.50 -47.03 -4.73
CA PRO A 659 20.37 -48.06 -4.20
C PRO A 659 21.61 -48.25 -5.07
N VAL A 660 22.71 -48.70 -4.44
CA VAL A 660 23.99 -48.98 -5.12
C VAL A 660 23.89 -50.11 -6.16
N SER A 661 22.87 -50.97 -6.06
CA SER A 661 22.58 -52.02 -7.04
C SER A 661 22.16 -51.47 -8.41
N GLY A 662 21.78 -50.18 -8.48
CA GLY A 662 21.45 -49.49 -9.73
C GLY A 662 22.65 -49.03 -10.57
N GLY A 663 23.89 -49.37 -10.18
CA GLY A 663 25.12 -48.99 -10.88
C GLY A 663 25.92 -47.88 -10.19
N THR A 664 27.03 -47.46 -10.80
CA THR A 664 27.94 -46.42 -10.26
C THR A 664 27.31 -45.04 -10.24
N ALA A 665 27.78 -44.14 -9.36
CA ALA A 665 27.36 -42.73 -9.38
C ALA A 665 27.76 -42.06 -10.71
N GLY A 666 26.84 -41.33 -11.31
CA GLY A 666 27.02 -40.53 -12.52
C GLY A 666 27.08 -39.03 -12.23
N ALA A 667 26.97 -38.22 -13.28
CA ALA A 667 26.90 -36.77 -13.15
C ALA A 667 25.67 -36.33 -12.33
N GLY A 668 25.90 -35.39 -11.41
CA GLY A 668 24.89 -34.89 -10.45
C GLY A 668 24.62 -35.82 -9.27
N GLU A 669 25.37 -36.93 -9.15
CA GLU A 669 25.20 -37.93 -8.12
C GLU A 669 26.48 -38.12 -7.28
N VAL A 670 26.32 -38.62 -6.07
CA VAL A 670 27.43 -38.99 -5.18
C VAL A 670 27.15 -40.32 -4.47
N LEU A 671 28.15 -41.20 -4.40
CA LEU A 671 28.10 -42.42 -3.61
C LEU A 671 28.50 -42.12 -2.16
N VAL A 672 27.64 -42.46 -1.21
CA VAL A 672 27.93 -42.36 0.23
C VAL A 672 27.86 -43.71 0.90
N ARG A 673 28.69 -43.91 1.93
CA ARG A 673 28.76 -45.12 2.75
C ARG A 673 29.06 -44.74 4.19
N GLY A 674 28.52 -45.51 5.13
CA GLY A 674 28.88 -45.41 6.55
C GLY A 674 27.71 -45.64 7.50
N SER A 675 27.98 -45.58 8.81
CA SER A 675 27.00 -45.83 9.88
C SER A 675 25.75 -44.92 9.80
N ARG A 676 25.92 -43.68 9.33
CA ARG A 676 24.86 -42.67 9.17
C ARG A 676 24.08 -42.79 7.86
N VAL A 677 24.40 -43.80 7.03
CA VAL A 677 23.62 -44.15 5.84
C VAL A 677 22.63 -45.26 6.19
N LEU A 678 21.38 -44.89 6.50
CA LEU A 678 20.35 -45.85 6.93
C LEU A 678 19.65 -46.55 5.77
N ALA A 679 20.05 -46.28 4.52
CA ALA A 679 19.66 -47.08 3.37
C ALA A 679 20.16 -48.53 3.50
N PRO A 680 19.48 -49.51 2.90
CA PRO A 680 19.88 -50.92 2.96
C PRO A 680 21.34 -51.13 2.57
N GLY A 681 22.11 -51.80 3.45
CA GLY A 681 23.53 -52.09 3.23
C GLY A 681 24.50 -50.96 3.59
N GLY A 682 24.03 -49.91 4.26
CA GLY A 682 24.91 -48.83 4.74
C GLY A 682 25.49 -47.97 3.61
N ALA A 683 24.81 -47.93 2.45
CA ALA A 683 25.28 -47.27 1.25
C ALA A 683 24.14 -46.82 0.34
N ALA A 684 24.29 -45.66 -0.28
CA ALA A 684 23.32 -45.09 -1.22
C ALA A 684 24.01 -44.20 -2.25
N ILE A 685 23.35 -43.99 -3.40
CA ILE A 685 23.73 -42.96 -4.36
C ILE A 685 22.71 -41.83 -4.25
N LEU A 686 23.17 -40.65 -3.86
CA LEU A 686 22.34 -39.47 -3.61
C LEU A 686 22.52 -38.48 -4.76
N ALA A 687 21.44 -37.82 -5.18
CA ALA A 687 21.53 -36.69 -6.08
C ALA A 687 22.01 -35.46 -5.29
N TRP A 688 23.11 -34.84 -5.70
CA TRP A 688 23.56 -33.55 -5.14
C TRP A 688 23.14 -32.38 -6.02
N ASP A 689 23.03 -32.58 -7.34
CA ASP A 689 22.53 -31.57 -8.26
C ASP A 689 21.03 -31.39 -8.01
N GLU A 690 20.60 -30.18 -7.63
CA GLU A 690 19.19 -29.86 -7.38
C GLU A 690 18.27 -30.12 -8.59
N LYS A 691 18.84 -30.20 -9.80
CA LYS A 691 18.09 -30.47 -11.04
C LYS A 691 17.85 -31.95 -11.30
N LEU A 692 18.37 -32.88 -10.51
CA LEU A 692 18.21 -34.31 -10.76
C LEU A 692 17.06 -34.92 -9.93
N ARG A 693 16.17 -35.71 -10.53
CA ARG A 693 15.19 -36.51 -9.77
C ARG A 693 14.98 -37.88 -10.40
N TYR A 694 14.75 -38.89 -9.56
CA TYR A 694 14.39 -40.23 -10.00
C TYR A 694 12.88 -40.52 -9.87
N GLY A 695 12.19 -39.74 -9.03
CA GLY A 695 10.76 -39.86 -8.78
C GLY A 695 9.89 -38.92 -9.63
N VAL A 696 8.57 -39.03 -9.46
CA VAL A 696 7.58 -38.18 -10.12
C VAL A 696 7.77 -36.71 -9.74
N LYS A 697 7.33 -35.80 -10.64
CA LYS A 697 7.44 -34.36 -10.41
C LYS A 697 6.56 -33.94 -9.23
N LYS A 698 7.10 -33.08 -8.36
CA LYS A 698 6.43 -32.45 -7.21
C LYS A 698 6.90 -30.99 -7.09
N ALA A 699 6.36 -30.22 -6.15
CA ALA A 699 6.78 -28.83 -5.90
C ALA A 699 8.24 -28.73 -5.41
N GLY A 700 8.70 -29.72 -4.66
CA GLY A 700 10.09 -29.85 -4.24
C GLY A 700 10.43 -31.25 -3.78
N TYR A 701 11.69 -31.46 -3.42
CA TYR A 701 12.24 -32.78 -3.15
C TYR A 701 13.23 -32.78 -1.99
N HIS A 702 13.35 -33.92 -1.33
CA HIS A 702 14.35 -34.19 -0.32
C HIS A 702 14.88 -35.63 -0.47
N GLY A 703 15.96 -35.95 0.24
CA GLY A 703 16.59 -37.27 0.26
C GLY A 703 17.95 -37.32 -0.44
N GLY A 704 18.39 -36.23 -1.05
CA GLY A 704 19.67 -36.11 -1.75
C GLY A 704 20.84 -35.69 -0.86
N ALA A 705 21.85 -35.11 -1.52
CA ALA A 705 23.10 -34.63 -0.92
C ALA A 705 23.41 -33.16 -1.24
N SER A 706 22.44 -32.40 -1.77
CA SER A 706 22.64 -30.96 -1.95
C SER A 706 22.80 -30.28 -0.58
N LEU A 707 23.52 -29.15 -0.52
CA LEU A 707 23.66 -28.40 0.73
C LEU A 707 22.30 -27.97 1.29
N GLN A 708 21.31 -27.72 0.42
CA GLN A 708 19.94 -27.39 0.82
C GLN A 708 19.22 -28.54 1.53
N GLU A 709 19.58 -29.79 1.26
CA GLU A 709 18.95 -30.98 1.84
C GLU A 709 19.66 -31.43 3.12
N ILE A 710 21.00 -31.44 3.14
CA ILE A 710 21.78 -32.03 4.24
C ILE A 710 22.11 -31.05 5.37
N THR A 711 22.02 -29.74 5.11
CA THR A 711 22.29 -28.71 6.13
C THR A 711 21.03 -28.36 6.89
N VAL A 712 21.00 -28.71 8.16
CA VAL A 712 19.88 -28.48 9.07
C VAL A 712 20.12 -27.21 9.89
N PRO A 713 19.22 -26.22 9.87
CA PRO A 713 19.34 -25.02 10.71
C PRO A 713 19.13 -25.37 12.19
N VAL A 714 19.96 -24.82 13.08
CA VAL A 714 19.75 -24.87 14.54
C VAL A 714 19.66 -23.45 15.08
N ILE A 715 18.43 -22.99 15.34
CA ILE A 715 18.15 -21.63 15.77
C ILE A 715 17.68 -21.65 17.22
N VAL A 716 18.38 -20.95 18.09
CA VAL A 716 18.04 -20.79 19.50
C VAL A 716 17.49 -19.39 19.71
N LEU A 717 16.27 -19.27 20.24
CA LEU A 717 15.58 -18.01 20.41
C LEU A 717 15.27 -17.76 21.88
N ASP A 718 15.55 -16.55 22.34
CA ASP A 718 15.18 -16.10 23.67
C ASP A 718 14.37 -14.80 23.64
N TYR A 719 13.27 -14.78 24.38
CA TYR A 719 12.38 -13.63 24.50
C TYR A 719 12.71 -12.77 25.73
N ARG A 720 13.48 -13.31 26.70
CA ARG A 720 13.75 -12.63 27.98
C ARG A 720 15.07 -11.88 28.02
N GLY A 721 15.88 -11.92 26.96
CA GLY A 721 17.18 -11.25 26.89
C GLY A 721 18.20 -11.80 27.88
N ARG A 722 18.25 -13.13 28.06
CA ARG A 722 19.22 -13.79 28.94
C ARG A 722 20.63 -13.65 28.36
N PRO A 723 21.64 -13.29 29.19
CA PRO A 723 22.98 -12.96 28.69
C PRO A 723 23.84 -14.17 28.31
N ASP A 724 23.57 -15.35 28.87
CA ASP A 724 24.21 -16.62 28.50
C ASP A 724 23.26 -17.78 28.77
N LEU A 725 23.15 -18.69 27.80
CA LEU A 725 22.36 -19.91 27.91
C LEU A 725 23.21 -21.11 27.50
N ALA A 726 24.07 -21.58 28.40
CA ALA A 726 24.94 -22.74 28.17
C ALA A 726 25.90 -22.53 26.98
N GLY A 727 26.55 -21.36 26.94
CA GLY A 727 27.48 -20.99 25.87
C GLY A 727 26.83 -20.31 24.67
N TRP A 728 25.51 -20.09 24.68
CA TRP A 728 24.77 -19.33 23.67
C TRP A 728 24.58 -17.88 24.13
N ARG A 729 24.85 -16.90 23.26
CA ARG A 729 24.83 -15.46 23.58
C ARG A 729 24.14 -14.63 22.51
#